data_AF-A0AA51N814-F1
#
_entry.id   AF-A0AA51N814-F1
#
_cell.length_a   1.000
_cell.length_b   1.000
_cell.length_c   1.000
_cell.angle_alpha   90.00
_cell.angle_beta   90.00
_cell.angle_gamma   90.00
#
_symmetry.space_group_name_H-M   'P 1'
#
loop_
_entity.id
_entity.type
_entity.pdbx_description
1 polymer ?
#
loop_
_entity_poly.entity_id
_entity_poly.type
_entity_poly.pdbx_seq_one_letter_code
_entity_poly.pdbx_strand_id
1 'polypeptide(L)'
;MKAMQMWQEKAKMQEEKVSISSSKSTQYGKKNNPFPGLRPFKIEESHLFFGREGQSDEVLLKLSQHRFVGVIGPSGSGKSSFIYCGVLPILYGGFLTGRSTNWEVVVTRPGAAPIDNLAQSIYKADSKGKETSDEDAKIKQTIISSLLKSSSVGLVETIMQIKGDEEKNYLILVDQFEELFRFKDSSNMQSVNETLAFINLLMEAVNHADVPIYVAITMRSDFIGECSQFPELTRQINDSQYLIPQMTREQKRRAITGPVAVGNAEIAPRLTQQLLNDLGDNPDQLPILQHALMRTWDYWSHFRDYDHEPLDIKHYEAIGTMSEALSMHANEAYEELNEEQQRNCEFLFKAITEKRGGGSYGIRRPTQLHEIASIANTSEEKIIQVIEKFRDPSRSLLTPQFGVPLHSNSIIDISHESIMRIWSRLKNWVNDEADAVAMYKRLAQAADMFQQGKTSLWRPPDLQLALNWKEKHNPTLVWGQRYHPAYERTISFLEHSAEEYEIEQRAKELQQKRRLRTARLTALIMAGATVISVLFLIYAFYQQTVAERNERLAMEQKDIAEQQKELAEEQRLLAIQKEEEATEAKNDAEESADLAEQRRIQATQSAALAEERRIAAVKAEGEASEAAIAAREAEKQANQEKERAEQEKSRADQLRYLAIANAIAVKAPQLNDPQLKGLLAQQAYSFNKRYSNYNYDPEIYDGLYYALKDFGHALTNKIKGHNKSAKVVIGGITDDEFYSAGAQGSILKWTKNSSQWVADTVAPIRNRRVVKSMIFDEENNIMFAAGQFITESGESIIESYDLTQNRPDPKIIKGVSGAFVKMYLADDHIWVLDEGGTSIKKLVNGKSQKIYQSDIKINDFTVEENKDNIWLATENGDLVKINKAGEDAMIMFTNSAELSTITSKFNFIVIGDINGTVNLFTDYNFSAPNALTGHMGGIDELKVSDNGSALLSAAKDKTVRVWNLSEITQPPIVLSDHDDWVWSTDFSANNKWIFSASEDGLIKVWPYSTEIMGDKLCNELNRNMSQTEWATYIGSDLDYEKTCENLEKLTDASQ
;
A
#
# COMPACT_ATOMS: atom_id res chain seq x y z
N MET A 1 -35.20 36.48 15.52
CA MET A 1 -34.50 37.65 16.07
C MET A 1 -34.15 37.51 17.57
N LYS A 2 -35.09 37.31 18.50
CA LYS A 2 -34.75 37.12 19.94
C LYS A 2 -33.84 35.92 20.26
N ALA A 3 -33.93 34.81 19.50
CA ALA A 3 -33.02 33.67 19.67
C ALA A 3 -31.58 33.95 19.19
N MET A 4 -31.43 34.82 18.19
CA MET A 4 -30.13 35.21 17.62
C MET A 4 -29.43 36.25 18.51
N GLN A 5 -30.21 37.11 19.18
CA GLN A 5 -29.72 38.04 20.20
C GLN A 5 -29.22 37.30 21.46
N MET A 6 -29.94 36.28 21.94
CA MET A 6 -29.49 35.46 23.07
C MET A 6 -28.23 34.63 22.75
N TRP A 7 -28.05 34.22 21.49
CA TRP A 7 -26.85 33.49 21.07
C TRP A 7 -25.62 34.42 20.98
N GLN A 8 -25.80 35.64 20.48
CA GLN A 8 -24.75 36.67 20.47
C GLN A 8 -24.38 37.18 21.87
N GLU A 9 -25.34 37.32 22.80
CA GLU A 9 -25.05 37.67 24.20
C GLU A 9 -24.32 36.54 24.95
N LYS A 10 -24.66 35.27 24.69
CA LYS A 10 -23.92 34.14 25.26
C LYS A 10 -22.50 34.02 24.72
N ALA A 11 -22.28 34.27 23.43
CA ALA A 11 -20.95 34.28 22.82
C ALA A 11 -20.07 35.42 23.39
N LYS A 12 -20.63 36.63 23.56
CA LYS A 12 -19.92 37.77 24.16
C LYS A 12 -19.54 37.55 25.63
N MET A 13 -20.41 36.93 26.42
CA MET A 13 -20.11 36.56 27.81
C MET A 13 -19.03 35.47 27.93
N GLN A 14 -18.83 34.67 26.88
CA GLN A 14 -17.79 33.65 26.82
C GLN A 14 -16.44 34.25 26.41
N GLU A 15 -16.42 35.22 25.49
CA GLU A 15 -15.22 35.99 25.12
C GLU A 15 -14.71 36.91 26.25
N GLU A 16 -15.62 37.54 27.03
CA GLU A 16 -15.22 38.36 28.20
C GLU A 16 -14.68 37.52 29.36
N LYS A 17 -15.08 36.26 29.50
CA LYS A 17 -14.49 35.35 30.51
C LYS A 17 -13.09 34.85 30.12
N VAL A 18 -12.82 34.67 28.83
CA VAL A 18 -11.49 34.23 28.35
C VAL A 18 -10.46 35.37 28.47
N SER A 19 -10.85 36.61 28.16
CA SER A 19 -9.93 37.76 28.21
C SER A 19 -9.53 38.21 29.63
N ILE A 20 -10.33 37.92 30.65
CA ILE A 20 -10.02 38.27 32.05
C ILE A 20 -9.10 37.22 32.73
N SER A 21 -8.93 36.04 32.14
CA SER A 21 -8.06 34.97 32.67
C SER A 21 -6.58 35.07 32.27
N SER A 22 -6.23 35.93 31.30
CA SER A 22 -4.88 36.01 30.73
C SER A 22 -3.87 36.86 31.54
N SER A 23 -4.27 37.42 32.69
CA SER A 23 -3.39 38.32 33.47
C SER A 23 -3.03 37.85 34.89
N LYS A 24 -3.47 36.66 35.32
CA LYS A 24 -3.05 36.08 36.61
C LYS A 24 -2.98 34.54 36.56
N SER A 25 -1.83 34.01 36.16
CA SER A 25 -1.46 32.61 36.44
C SER A 25 0.05 32.44 36.55
N THR A 26 0.65 33.15 37.51
CA THR A 26 1.97 32.80 38.03
C THR A 26 1.81 31.66 39.05
N GLN A 27 2.47 30.53 38.77
CA GLN A 27 2.85 29.47 39.72
C GLN A 27 1.72 28.72 40.44
N TYR A 28 1.09 27.74 39.77
CA TYR A 28 0.68 26.47 40.37
C TYR A 28 1.01 25.34 39.36
N GLY A 29 1.60 24.24 39.84
CA GLY A 29 2.38 23.28 39.05
C GLY A 29 1.68 22.72 37.79
N LYS A 30 2.29 22.95 36.62
CA LYS A 30 1.93 22.28 35.37
C LYS A 30 2.13 20.78 35.54
N LYS A 31 1.05 19.99 35.53
CA LYS A 31 1.15 18.58 35.11
C LYS A 31 1.64 18.61 33.66
N ASN A 32 2.87 18.15 33.41
CA ASN A 32 3.42 18.10 32.06
C ASN A 32 2.57 17.17 31.19
N ASN A 33 2.20 17.62 29.99
CA ASN A 33 1.48 16.81 29.01
C ASN A 33 2.36 15.60 28.62
N PRO A 34 1.87 14.36 28.78
CA PRO A 34 2.66 13.16 28.49
C PRO A 34 2.84 12.90 26.99
N PHE A 35 2.09 13.61 26.13
CA PHE A 35 2.15 13.45 24.69
C PHE A 35 2.89 14.63 24.04
N PRO A 36 3.97 14.38 23.27
CA PRO A 36 4.78 15.46 22.74
C PRO A 36 4.27 16.06 21.42
N GLY A 37 3.14 15.60 20.87
CA GLY A 37 2.56 16.13 19.64
C GLY A 37 3.17 15.52 18.38
N LEU A 38 3.59 16.33 17.41
CA LEU A 38 4.19 15.82 16.15
C LEU A 38 5.70 15.58 16.22
N ARG A 39 6.38 16.11 17.24
CA ARG A 39 7.81 15.86 17.43
C ARG A 39 8.02 14.42 17.92
N PRO A 40 9.16 13.79 17.61
CA PRO A 40 9.53 12.52 18.24
C PRO A 40 9.70 12.70 19.75
N PHE A 41 9.45 11.63 20.50
CA PHE A 41 9.86 11.52 21.90
C PHE A 41 11.38 11.65 22.04
N LYS A 42 11.82 12.32 23.11
CA LYS A 42 13.22 12.46 23.49
C LYS A 42 13.66 11.37 24.46
N ILE A 43 14.96 11.22 24.66
CA ILE A 43 15.55 10.20 25.53
C ILE A 43 15.03 10.33 26.98
N GLU A 44 14.85 11.55 27.47
CA GLU A 44 14.35 11.82 28.84
C GLU A 44 12.87 11.41 29.01
N GLU A 45 12.15 11.26 27.89
CA GLU A 45 10.74 10.90 27.81
C GLU A 45 10.55 9.38 27.60
N SER A 46 11.61 8.58 27.76
CA SER A 46 11.57 7.12 27.62
C SER A 46 10.52 6.44 28.51
N HIS A 47 10.29 6.98 29.71
CA HIS A 47 9.24 6.52 30.64
C HIS A 47 7.80 6.75 30.14
N LEU A 48 7.62 7.52 29.06
CA LEU A 48 6.34 7.77 28.39
C LEU A 48 6.19 6.97 27.08
N PHE A 49 7.16 6.14 26.73
CA PHE A 49 7.17 5.38 25.48
C PHE A 49 6.74 3.93 25.72
N PHE A 50 5.54 3.55 25.24
CA PHE A 50 4.92 2.25 25.48
C PHE A 50 4.53 1.52 24.20
N GLY A 51 4.33 0.20 24.27
CA GLY A 51 3.80 -0.63 23.18
C GLY A 51 4.87 -1.17 22.22
N ARG A 52 6.15 -0.93 22.49
CA ARG A 52 7.29 -1.40 21.68
C ARG A 52 8.31 -2.21 22.50
N GLU A 53 7.88 -2.74 23.63
CA GLU A 53 8.70 -3.56 24.53
C GLU A 53 9.23 -4.82 23.80
N GLY A 54 10.48 -5.21 24.05
CA GLY A 54 11.15 -6.37 23.44
C GLY A 54 11.80 -6.12 22.06
N GLN A 55 11.32 -5.14 21.30
CA GLN A 55 11.86 -4.85 19.95
C GLN A 55 13.26 -4.21 19.99
N SER A 56 13.58 -3.46 21.05
CA SER A 56 14.88 -2.80 21.22
C SER A 56 16.03 -3.80 21.33
N ASP A 57 15.79 -4.98 21.92
CA ASP A 57 16.81 -5.99 22.17
C ASP A 57 17.33 -6.59 20.87
N GLU A 58 16.45 -6.82 19.88
CA GLU A 58 16.82 -7.31 18.55
C GLU A 58 17.70 -6.31 17.79
N VAL A 59 17.38 -5.01 17.88
CA VAL A 59 18.18 -3.94 17.26
C VAL A 59 19.55 -3.85 17.90
N LEU A 60 19.63 -3.93 19.23
CA LEU A 60 20.91 -3.93 19.94
C LEU A 60 21.74 -5.18 19.64
N LEU A 61 21.12 -6.34 19.48
CA LEU A 61 21.79 -7.58 19.09
C LEU A 61 22.41 -7.46 17.69
N LYS A 62 21.63 -6.95 16.72
CA LYS A 62 22.12 -6.67 15.36
C LYS A 62 23.26 -5.65 15.34
N LEU A 63 23.12 -4.57 16.11
CA LEU A 63 24.17 -3.56 16.27
C LEU A 63 25.44 -4.15 16.90
N SER A 64 25.31 -5.09 17.85
CA SER A 64 26.43 -5.83 18.44
C SER A 64 27.20 -6.66 17.42
N GLN A 65 26.46 -7.43 16.61
CA GLN A 65 27.03 -8.42 15.69
C GLN A 65 27.70 -7.79 14.48
N HIS A 66 27.10 -6.72 13.94
CA HIS A 66 27.51 -6.13 12.66
C HIS A 66 28.13 -4.74 12.78
N ARG A 67 28.12 -4.12 13.98
CA ARG A 67 28.51 -2.70 14.22
C ARG A 67 27.73 -1.68 13.40
N PHE A 68 26.77 -2.13 12.63
CA PHE A 68 25.84 -1.37 11.82
C PHE A 68 24.44 -1.87 12.10
N VAL A 69 23.44 -0.98 12.14
CA VAL A 69 22.03 -1.38 12.09
C VAL A 69 21.20 -0.39 11.30
N GLY A 70 20.41 -0.89 10.35
CA GLY A 70 19.45 -0.12 9.59
C GLY A 70 18.04 -0.30 10.13
N VAL A 71 17.49 0.71 10.81
CA VAL A 71 16.12 0.69 11.32
C VAL A 71 15.17 1.28 10.28
N ILE A 72 14.44 0.40 9.60
CA ILE A 72 13.68 0.72 8.39
C ILE A 72 12.18 0.56 8.64
N GLY A 73 11.35 1.38 8.00
CA GLY A 73 9.90 1.18 8.01
C GLY A 73 9.12 2.34 7.39
N PRO A 74 7.78 2.20 7.23
CA PRO A 74 6.92 3.22 6.64
C PRO A 74 7.03 4.59 7.33
N SER A 75 6.59 5.65 6.64
CA SER A 75 6.56 7.00 7.22
C SER A 75 5.67 7.01 8.48
N GLY A 76 6.03 7.79 9.50
CA GLY A 76 5.21 7.87 10.72
C GLY A 76 5.17 6.61 11.61
N SER A 77 5.89 5.52 11.30
CA SER A 77 5.89 4.29 12.11
C SER A 77 6.53 4.42 13.51
N GLY A 78 7.08 5.59 13.84
CA GLY A 78 7.71 5.87 15.14
C GLY A 78 9.23 5.59 15.21
N LYS A 79 9.92 5.42 14.07
CA LYS A 79 11.35 5.03 14.01
C LYS A 79 12.28 5.85 14.91
N SER A 80 12.25 7.18 14.79
CA SER A 80 13.12 8.05 15.58
C SER A 80 12.80 7.94 17.08
N SER A 81 11.51 7.93 17.46
CA SER A 81 11.10 7.73 18.85
C SER A 81 11.50 6.36 19.39
N PHE A 82 11.43 5.32 18.56
CA PHE A 82 11.88 3.98 18.91
C PHE A 82 13.39 3.93 19.19
N ILE A 83 14.23 4.61 18.39
CA ILE A 83 15.65 4.72 18.71
C ILE A 83 15.88 5.51 20.01
N TYR A 84 15.32 6.72 20.12
CA TYR A 84 15.59 7.61 21.27
C TYR A 84 15.08 7.05 22.60
N CYS A 85 13.93 6.38 22.61
CA CYS A 85 13.27 5.93 23.84
C CYS A 85 13.38 4.41 24.06
N GLY A 86 13.54 3.63 23.00
CA GLY A 86 13.67 2.19 23.07
C GLY A 86 15.13 1.74 23.12
N VAL A 87 15.96 2.19 22.18
CA VAL A 87 17.31 1.66 21.98
C VAL A 87 18.35 2.38 22.85
N LEU A 88 18.41 3.71 22.79
CA LEU A 88 19.44 4.49 23.51
C LEU A 88 19.39 4.32 25.04
N PRO A 89 18.23 4.29 25.71
CA PRO A 89 18.20 4.11 27.16
C PRO A 89 18.76 2.77 27.61
N ILE A 90 18.50 1.69 26.86
CA ILE A 90 19.03 0.35 27.13
C ILE A 90 20.55 0.31 26.84
N LEU A 91 20.99 1.02 25.79
CA LEU A 91 22.41 1.18 25.47
C LEU A 91 23.18 1.87 26.61
N TYR A 92 22.67 2.99 27.12
CA TYR A 92 23.23 3.68 28.29
C TYR A 92 23.13 2.84 29.57
N GLY A 93 22.15 1.93 29.66
CA GLY A 93 22.00 0.96 30.73
C GLY A 93 23.05 -0.18 30.74
N GLY A 94 23.95 -0.23 29.76
CA GLY A 94 25.11 -1.13 29.75
C GLY A 94 24.91 -2.46 29.01
N PHE A 95 23.93 -2.58 28.11
CA PHE A 95 23.61 -3.83 27.39
C PHE A 95 24.70 -4.32 26.41
N LEU A 96 25.68 -3.47 26.05
CA LEU A 96 26.80 -3.83 25.18
C LEU A 96 28.14 -3.57 25.89
N THR A 97 28.75 -4.64 26.43
CA THR A 97 29.95 -4.59 27.29
C THR A 97 31.23 -5.08 26.60
N GLY A 98 31.32 -5.01 25.27
CA GLY A 98 32.44 -5.61 24.52
C GLY A 98 33.84 -5.04 24.83
N ARG A 99 33.96 -3.74 25.16
CA ARG A 99 35.23 -3.09 25.58
C ARG A 99 35.04 -2.07 26.72
N SER A 100 33.97 -1.29 26.69
CA SER A 100 33.61 -0.33 27.74
C SER A 100 32.09 -0.28 27.92
N THR A 101 31.64 0.08 29.13
CA THR A 101 30.22 0.36 29.44
C THR A 101 29.83 1.80 29.08
N ASN A 102 30.80 2.66 28.76
CA ASN A 102 30.57 4.08 28.51
C ASN A 102 30.32 4.31 27.01
N TRP A 103 29.11 4.78 26.69
CA TRP A 103 28.66 5.10 25.34
C TRP A 103 28.59 6.61 25.13
N GLU A 104 29.15 7.08 24.02
CA GLU A 104 28.98 8.44 23.50
C GLU A 104 28.14 8.37 22.22
N VAL A 105 27.02 9.09 22.16
CA VAL A 105 26.07 9.00 21.05
C VAL A 105 26.09 10.31 20.26
N VAL A 106 26.52 10.24 19.00
CA VAL A 106 26.52 11.37 18.08
C VAL A 106 25.29 11.25 17.19
N VAL A 107 24.29 12.11 17.44
CA VAL A 107 23.08 12.17 16.62
C VAL A 107 23.25 13.21 15.53
N THR A 108 23.09 12.81 14.27
CA THR A 108 23.17 13.72 13.12
C THR A 108 22.00 13.52 12.17
N ARG A 109 21.61 14.59 11.48
CA ARG A 109 20.67 14.58 10.37
C ARG A 109 21.40 15.07 9.12
N PRO A 110 21.41 14.31 8.03
CA PRO A 110 22.22 14.66 6.87
C PRO A 110 21.89 16.03 6.27
N GLY A 111 20.60 16.36 6.06
CA GLY A 111 20.21 17.61 5.41
C GLY A 111 20.92 17.85 4.07
N ALA A 112 21.15 19.12 3.73
CA ALA A 112 21.83 19.53 2.48
C ALA A 112 23.36 19.57 2.55
N ALA A 113 23.96 19.49 3.76
CA ALA A 113 25.41 19.55 3.98
C ALA A 113 25.82 18.45 4.98
N PRO A 114 25.81 17.17 4.57
CA PRO A 114 25.84 16.04 5.50
C PRO A 114 27.15 15.94 6.29
N ILE A 115 28.28 16.29 5.68
CA ILE A 115 29.58 16.25 6.36
C ILE A 115 29.70 17.38 7.39
N ASP A 116 29.24 18.58 7.06
CA ASP A 116 29.27 19.73 7.98
C ASP A 116 28.32 19.55 9.17
N ASN A 117 27.15 18.92 8.93
CA ASN A 117 26.20 18.55 9.97
C ASN A 117 26.77 17.48 10.91
N LEU A 118 27.49 16.48 10.37
CA LEU A 118 28.20 15.49 11.19
C LEU A 118 29.32 16.14 12.02
N ALA A 119 30.12 17.03 11.42
CA ALA A 119 31.16 17.78 12.14
C ALA A 119 30.57 18.56 13.33
N GLN A 120 29.42 19.21 13.13
CA GLN A 120 28.72 19.94 14.19
C GLN A 120 28.23 19.00 15.30
N SER A 121 27.67 17.86 14.94
CA SER A 121 27.18 16.86 15.91
C SER A 121 28.31 16.26 16.74
N ILE A 122 29.45 15.95 16.11
CA ILE A 122 30.65 15.43 16.80
C ILE A 122 31.17 16.48 17.79
N TYR A 123 31.26 17.75 17.38
CA TYR A 123 31.69 18.83 18.27
C TYR A 123 30.77 18.99 19.48
N LYS A 124 29.44 18.90 19.29
CA LYS A 124 28.45 19.00 20.39
C LYS A 124 28.53 17.83 21.37
N ALA A 125 28.91 16.65 20.90
CA ALA A 125 29.09 15.45 21.72
C ALA A 125 30.39 15.49 22.55
N ASP A 126 31.39 16.28 22.15
CA ASP A 126 32.62 16.41 22.94
C ASP A 126 32.37 17.18 24.25
N SER A 127 32.47 16.46 25.37
CA SER A 127 32.35 16.98 26.74
C SER A 127 33.25 18.19 27.06
N LYS A 128 34.38 18.38 26.36
CA LYS A 128 35.28 19.54 26.52
C LYS A 128 34.86 20.79 25.73
N GLY A 129 33.84 20.70 24.87
CA GLY A 129 33.36 21.79 24.02
C GLY A 129 32.36 22.76 24.67
N LYS A 130 31.86 22.45 25.87
CA LYS A 130 30.78 23.23 26.52
C LYS A 130 31.22 24.55 27.16
N GLU A 131 32.52 24.86 27.21
CA GLU A 131 33.08 26.05 27.90
C GLU A 131 33.96 26.96 26.99
N THR A 132 33.82 26.89 25.66
CA THR A 132 34.60 27.72 24.72
C THR A 132 33.80 28.87 24.10
N SER A 133 34.49 29.95 23.70
CA SER A 133 33.89 31.11 23.02
C SER A 133 33.27 30.72 21.65
N ASP A 134 32.26 31.46 21.17
CA ASP A 134 31.58 31.19 19.89
C ASP A 134 32.54 31.20 18.67
N GLU A 135 33.66 31.91 18.75
CA GLU A 135 34.68 31.94 17.69
C GLU A 135 35.55 30.67 17.69
N ASP A 136 35.97 30.20 18.86
CA ASP A 136 36.75 28.96 19.00
C ASP A 136 35.94 27.72 18.58
N ALA A 137 34.63 27.74 18.84
CA ALA A 137 33.70 26.70 18.41
C ALA A 137 33.65 26.56 16.88
N LYS A 138 33.60 27.69 16.15
CA LYS A 138 33.62 27.71 14.68
C LYS A 138 34.95 27.22 14.12
N ILE A 139 36.07 27.58 14.74
CA ILE A 139 37.40 27.13 14.31
C ILE A 139 37.50 25.60 14.46
N LYS A 140 37.13 25.04 15.62
CA LYS A 140 37.15 23.59 15.85
C LYS A 140 36.21 22.84 14.91
N GLN A 141 35.01 23.36 14.68
CA GLN A 141 34.08 22.76 13.72
C GLN A 141 34.66 22.74 12.29
N THR A 142 35.36 23.81 11.89
CA THR A 142 36.00 23.89 10.56
C THR A 142 37.15 22.89 10.43
N ILE A 143 37.93 22.69 11.50
CA ILE A 143 38.99 21.68 11.53
C ILE A 143 38.41 20.28 11.40
N ILE A 144 37.36 19.95 12.18
CA ILE A 144 36.68 18.66 12.10
C ILE A 144 36.08 18.44 10.71
N SER A 145 35.39 19.43 10.15
CA SER A 145 34.85 19.34 8.78
C SER A 145 35.95 19.12 7.75
N SER A 146 37.09 19.81 7.87
CA SER A 146 38.24 19.63 6.96
C SER A 146 38.83 18.23 7.06
N LEU A 147 38.95 17.67 8.28
CA LEU A 147 39.42 16.31 8.51
C LEU A 147 38.47 15.28 7.88
N LEU A 148 37.15 15.41 8.13
CA LEU A 148 36.14 14.54 7.53
C LEU A 148 36.14 14.61 5.99
N LYS A 149 36.40 15.78 5.40
CA LYS A 149 36.48 15.96 3.93
C LYS A 149 37.81 15.47 3.33
N SER A 150 38.86 15.32 4.14
CA SER A 150 40.22 15.05 3.67
C SER A 150 40.52 13.58 3.37
N SER A 151 39.85 12.63 4.02
CA SER A 151 40.11 11.19 3.88
C SER A 151 38.84 10.37 4.10
N SER A 152 38.74 9.17 3.51
CA SER A 152 37.63 8.23 3.76
C SER A 152 37.64 7.65 5.17
N VAL A 153 38.77 7.76 5.88
CA VAL A 153 38.97 7.33 7.27
C VAL A 153 38.81 8.51 8.24
N GLY A 154 38.46 9.70 7.75
CA GLY A 154 38.47 10.95 8.53
C GLY A 154 37.56 10.92 9.76
N LEU A 155 36.48 10.12 9.74
CA LEU A 155 35.61 9.90 10.91
C LEU A 155 36.34 9.13 12.02
N VAL A 156 37.10 8.10 11.65
CA VAL A 156 37.91 7.31 12.60
C VAL A 156 39.02 8.17 13.19
N GLU A 157 39.73 8.94 12.37
CA GLU A 157 40.80 9.85 12.81
C GLU A 157 40.26 10.94 13.74
N THR A 158 39.12 11.54 13.41
CA THR A 158 38.46 12.55 14.25
C THR A 158 38.08 11.97 15.61
N ILE A 159 37.47 10.78 15.64
CA ILE A 159 37.08 10.13 16.90
C ILE A 159 38.32 9.73 17.70
N MET A 160 39.39 9.25 17.06
CA MET A 160 40.67 8.97 17.73
C MET A 160 41.29 10.23 18.34
N GLN A 161 41.18 11.39 17.69
CA GLN A 161 41.69 12.66 18.23
C GLN A 161 40.85 13.20 19.40
N ILE A 162 39.55 12.95 19.38
CA ILE A 162 38.63 13.33 20.47
C ILE A 162 38.70 12.33 21.64
N LYS A 163 39.14 11.09 21.38
CA LYS A 163 39.31 10.05 22.40
C LYS A 163 40.25 10.56 23.50
N GLY A 164 39.70 10.79 24.69
CA GLY A 164 40.47 11.05 25.91
C GLY A 164 41.10 9.77 26.48
N ASP A 165 41.53 9.82 27.75
CA ASP A 165 42.14 8.67 28.44
C ASP A 165 41.15 7.53 28.77
N GLU A 166 39.84 7.73 28.59
CA GLU A 166 38.82 6.72 28.86
C GLU A 166 38.46 5.91 27.61
N GLU A 167 38.40 4.57 27.73
CA GLU A 167 37.82 3.73 26.70
C GLU A 167 36.30 3.97 26.61
N LYS A 168 35.82 4.48 25.47
CA LYS A 168 34.40 4.74 25.18
C LYS A 168 34.00 4.10 23.86
N ASN A 169 32.75 3.64 23.77
CA ASN A 169 32.12 3.22 22.51
C ASN A 169 31.41 4.44 21.89
N TYR A 170 31.52 4.61 20.58
CA TYR A 170 30.86 5.71 19.87
C TYR A 170 29.74 5.16 19.00
N LEU A 171 28.52 5.66 19.17
CA LEU A 171 27.40 5.38 18.27
C LEU A 171 27.10 6.62 17.42
N ILE A 172 27.28 6.49 16.10
CA ILE A 172 26.85 7.49 15.13
C ILE A 172 25.42 7.14 14.69
N LEU A 173 24.45 7.90 15.19
CA LEU A 173 23.06 7.78 14.81
C LEU A 173 22.73 8.78 13.70
N VAL A 174 22.48 8.27 12.50
CA VAL A 174 22.00 9.07 11.36
C VAL A 174 20.48 8.94 11.28
N ASP A 175 19.78 9.93 11.82
CA ASP A 175 18.31 9.97 11.80
C ASP A 175 17.83 10.55 10.45
N GLN A 176 16.78 9.97 9.87
CA GLN A 176 16.23 10.36 8.56
C GLN A 176 17.29 10.30 7.44
N PHE A 177 17.95 9.15 7.31
CA PHE A 177 18.99 8.90 6.31
C PHE A 177 18.54 9.20 4.88
N GLU A 178 17.24 9.06 4.58
CA GLU A 178 16.66 9.40 3.28
C GLU A 178 16.85 10.87 2.86
N GLU A 179 17.16 11.78 3.80
CA GLU A 179 17.42 13.19 3.47
C GLU A 179 18.58 13.35 2.48
N LEU A 180 19.60 12.46 2.52
CA LEU A 180 20.70 12.45 1.56
C LEU A 180 20.22 12.39 0.11
N PHE A 181 19.18 11.58 -0.15
CA PHE A 181 18.63 11.38 -1.48
C PHE A 181 17.63 12.48 -1.87
N ARG A 182 16.99 13.12 -0.89
CA ARG A 182 16.04 14.22 -1.10
C ARG A 182 16.72 15.54 -1.45
N PHE A 183 17.86 15.83 -0.81
CA PHE A 183 18.63 17.05 -1.02
C PHE A 183 19.68 16.93 -2.14
N LYS A 184 19.78 15.76 -2.78
CA LYS A 184 20.64 15.53 -3.94
C LYS A 184 20.09 16.33 -5.13
N ASP A 185 20.76 17.42 -5.47
CA ASP A 185 20.49 18.14 -6.71
C ASP A 185 21.23 17.43 -7.86
N SER A 186 20.46 16.77 -8.73
CA SER A 186 21.00 16.07 -9.90
C SER A 186 21.79 16.98 -10.85
N SER A 187 21.59 18.30 -10.76
CA SER A 187 22.31 19.28 -11.58
C SER A 187 23.65 19.72 -10.97
N ASN A 188 23.88 19.49 -9.67
CA ASN A 188 25.08 19.91 -8.96
C ASN A 188 25.99 18.72 -8.61
N MET A 189 27.05 18.54 -9.40
CA MET A 189 28.04 17.47 -9.24
C MET A 189 28.72 17.44 -7.85
N GLN A 190 28.80 18.60 -7.17
CA GLN A 190 29.39 18.69 -5.85
C GLN A 190 28.53 18.01 -4.77
N SER A 191 27.20 18.14 -4.87
CA SER A 191 26.25 17.52 -3.92
C SER A 191 26.27 15.98 -4.01
N VAL A 192 26.43 15.45 -5.23
CA VAL A 192 26.53 14.02 -5.48
C VAL A 192 27.82 13.45 -4.87
N ASN A 193 28.94 14.16 -5.05
CA ASN A 193 30.22 13.76 -4.48
C ASN A 193 30.22 13.82 -2.95
N GLU A 194 29.55 14.81 -2.35
CA GLU A 194 29.46 14.94 -0.90
C GLU A 194 28.63 13.80 -0.27
N THR A 195 27.55 13.38 -0.93
CA THR A 195 26.74 12.22 -0.50
C THR A 195 27.55 10.92 -0.54
N LEU A 196 28.31 10.70 -1.62
CA LEU A 196 29.21 9.56 -1.75
C LEU A 196 30.29 9.56 -0.66
N ALA A 197 30.93 10.71 -0.42
CA ALA A 197 31.94 10.86 0.62
C ALA A 197 31.37 10.57 2.02
N PHE A 198 30.17 11.08 2.32
CA PHE A 198 29.49 10.84 3.60
C PHE A 198 29.21 9.35 3.85
N ILE A 199 28.67 8.64 2.86
CA ILE A 199 28.39 7.20 2.99
C ILE A 199 29.68 6.40 3.17
N ASN A 200 30.72 6.73 2.39
CA ASN A 200 32.03 6.09 2.52
C ASN A 200 32.64 6.28 3.92
N LEU A 201 32.53 7.48 4.52
CA LEU A 201 32.99 7.74 5.89
C LEU A 201 32.32 6.82 6.92
N LEU A 202 31.01 6.59 6.79
CA LEU A 202 30.27 5.72 7.70
C LEU A 202 30.67 4.25 7.52
N MET A 203 30.77 3.78 6.28
CA MET A 203 31.11 2.38 6.00
C MET A 203 32.55 2.04 6.40
N GLU A 204 33.49 2.95 6.15
CA GLU A 204 34.88 2.77 6.56
C GLU A 204 35.00 2.72 8.10
N ALA A 205 34.24 3.55 8.81
CA ALA A 205 34.20 3.53 10.27
C ALA A 205 33.64 2.22 10.85
N VAL A 206 32.66 1.60 10.19
CA VAL A 206 32.12 0.27 10.57
C VAL A 206 33.16 -0.83 10.33
N ASN A 207 33.88 -0.77 9.20
CA ASN A 207 34.87 -1.77 8.82
C ASN A 207 36.17 -1.69 9.65
N HIS A 208 36.48 -0.55 10.26
CA HIS A 208 37.68 -0.37 11.06
C HIS A 208 37.55 -1.00 12.47
N ALA A 209 38.00 -2.25 12.65
CA ALA A 209 37.87 -3.04 13.89
C ALA A 209 38.58 -2.47 15.13
N ASP A 210 39.61 -1.64 14.92
CA ASP A 210 40.45 -1.16 16.02
C ASP A 210 39.79 -0.10 16.90
N VAL A 211 38.85 0.68 16.35
CA VAL A 211 38.12 1.73 17.06
C VAL A 211 36.68 1.31 17.27
N PRO A 212 36.10 1.37 18.48
CA PRO A 212 34.74 0.92 18.77
C PRO A 212 33.67 1.92 18.29
N ILE A 213 33.57 2.10 16.97
CA ILE A 213 32.56 2.94 16.31
C ILE A 213 31.42 2.06 15.80
N TYR A 214 30.19 2.45 16.12
CA TYR A 214 28.95 1.79 15.73
C TYR A 214 28.11 2.79 14.93
N VAL A 215 27.38 2.32 13.93
CA VAL A 215 26.53 3.17 13.10
C VAL A 215 25.09 2.65 13.14
N ALA A 216 24.15 3.54 13.44
CA ALA A 216 22.72 3.26 13.33
C ALA A 216 22.11 4.25 12.35
N ILE A 217 21.31 3.76 11.41
CA ILE A 217 20.57 4.64 10.49
C ILE A 217 19.07 4.41 10.67
N THR A 218 18.28 5.48 10.60
CA THR A 218 16.82 5.37 10.45
C THR A 218 16.43 5.79 9.04
N MET A 219 15.62 4.99 8.35
CA MET A 219 15.21 5.31 6.98
C MET A 219 13.79 4.87 6.67
N ARG A 220 13.11 5.56 5.75
CA ARG A 220 11.87 5.04 5.17
C ARG A 220 12.14 3.89 4.17
N SER A 221 11.24 2.92 4.14
CA SER A 221 11.38 1.72 3.29
C SER A 221 11.33 2.01 1.78
N ASP A 222 10.72 3.11 1.34
CA ASP A 222 10.67 3.52 -0.07
C ASP A 222 12.02 4.02 -0.62
N PHE A 223 12.99 4.33 0.25
CA PHE A 223 14.33 4.81 -0.15
C PHE A 223 15.37 3.69 -0.24
N ILE A 224 15.01 2.43 0.02
CA ILE A 224 15.92 1.28 -0.13
C ILE A 224 16.46 1.18 -1.57
N GLY A 225 15.63 1.48 -2.57
CA GLY A 225 16.04 1.46 -3.98
C GLY A 225 17.19 2.41 -4.30
N GLU A 226 17.21 3.59 -3.69
CA GLU A 226 18.29 4.58 -3.86
C GLU A 226 19.61 4.11 -3.24
N CYS A 227 19.56 3.27 -2.21
CA CYS A 227 20.76 2.69 -1.59
C CYS A 227 21.48 1.67 -2.49
N SER A 228 20.82 1.12 -3.52
CA SER A 228 21.41 0.13 -4.44
C SER A 228 22.63 0.67 -5.22
N GLN A 229 22.75 1.99 -5.33
CA GLN A 229 23.91 2.67 -5.94
C GLN A 229 25.20 2.50 -5.11
N PHE A 230 25.09 2.01 -3.86
CA PHE A 230 26.19 1.90 -2.90
C PHE A 230 26.34 0.43 -2.45
N PRO A 231 27.25 -0.35 -3.07
CA PRO A 231 27.36 -1.79 -2.81
C PRO A 231 27.64 -2.16 -1.35
N GLU A 232 28.53 -1.41 -0.69
CA GLU A 232 28.92 -1.69 0.70
C GLU A 232 27.77 -1.39 1.69
N LEU A 233 27.12 -0.24 1.52
CA LEU A 233 25.92 0.11 2.30
C LEU A 233 24.80 -0.91 2.08
N THR A 234 24.60 -1.38 0.85
CA THR A 234 23.59 -2.40 0.52
C THR A 234 23.88 -3.72 1.23
N ARG A 235 25.16 -4.14 1.27
CA ARG A 235 25.57 -5.34 2.03
C ARG A 235 25.25 -5.19 3.52
N GLN A 236 25.66 -4.08 4.13
CA GLN A 236 25.41 -3.80 5.55
C GLN A 236 23.92 -3.73 5.90
N ILE A 237 23.09 -3.14 5.02
CA ILE A 237 21.62 -3.12 5.18
C ILE A 237 21.06 -4.55 5.10
N ASN A 238 21.50 -5.37 4.14
CA ASN A 238 21.01 -6.74 4.03
C ASN A 238 21.38 -7.60 5.25
N ASP A 239 22.60 -7.46 5.75
CA ASP A 239 23.10 -8.23 6.89
C ASP A 239 22.45 -7.76 8.21
N SER A 240 22.22 -6.46 8.37
CA SER A 240 21.84 -5.87 9.65
C SER A 240 20.69 -4.84 9.56
N GLN A 241 19.65 -5.11 8.77
CA GLN A 241 18.41 -4.35 8.85
C GLN A 241 17.46 -4.89 9.93
N TYR A 242 16.72 -3.98 10.54
CA TYR A 242 15.55 -4.25 11.35
C TYR A 242 14.36 -3.48 10.76
N LEU A 243 13.41 -4.22 10.19
CA LEU A 243 12.18 -3.67 9.69
C LEU A 243 11.20 -3.52 10.86
N ILE A 244 10.89 -2.28 11.25
CA ILE A 244 9.96 -2.02 12.36
C ILE A 244 8.57 -2.56 11.98
N PRO A 245 8.03 -3.55 12.73
CA PRO A 245 6.71 -4.10 12.44
C PRO A 245 5.62 -3.08 12.76
N GLN A 246 4.43 -3.29 12.21
CA GLN A 246 3.26 -2.52 12.64
C GLN A 246 2.89 -2.86 14.08
N MET A 247 2.38 -1.88 14.83
CA MET A 247 1.92 -2.12 16.20
C MET A 247 0.64 -2.95 16.18
N THR A 248 0.60 -4.01 16.98
CA THR A 248 -0.65 -4.76 17.22
C THR A 248 -1.68 -3.88 17.91
N ARG A 249 -2.95 -4.27 17.88
CA ARG A 249 -4.03 -3.53 18.56
C ARG A 249 -3.76 -3.37 20.07
N GLU A 250 -3.19 -4.38 20.72
CA GLU A 250 -2.78 -4.31 22.14
C GLU A 250 -1.59 -3.37 22.37
N GLN A 251 -0.59 -3.39 21.48
CA GLN A 251 0.53 -2.45 21.54
C GLN A 251 0.05 -1.00 21.37
N LYS A 252 -0.85 -0.74 20.40
CA LYS A 252 -1.52 0.56 20.20
C LYS A 252 -2.28 0.98 21.46
N ARG A 253 -3.01 0.06 22.10
CA ARG A 253 -3.72 0.34 23.36
C ARG A 253 -2.75 0.78 24.46
N ARG A 254 -1.66 0.05 24.68
CA ARG A 254 -0.63 0.41 25.68
C ARG A 254 0.02 1.76 25.39
N ALA A 255 0.29 2.09 24.13
CA ALA A 255 0.81 3.39 23.72
C ALA A 255 -0.14 4.57 24.03
N ILE A 256 -1.45 4.31 24.11
CA ILE A 256 -2.46 5.31 24.48
C ILE A 256 -2.62 5.38 25.99
N THR A 257 -2.83 4.24 26.66
CA THR A 257 -3.18 4.20 28.09
C THR A 257 -1.97 4.38 29.02
N GLY A 258 -0.79 3.94 28.61
CA GLY A 258 0.45 4.01 29.40
C GLY A 258 0.85 5.45 29.76
N PRO A 259 1.03 6.36 28.78
CA PRO A 259 1.39 7.74 29.07
C PRO A 259 0.35 8.48 29.92
N VAL A 260 -0.93 8.18 29.72
CA VAL A 260 -2.04 8.74 30.53
C VAL A 260 -1.91 8.31 31.99
N ALA A 261 -1.62 7.03 32.24
CA ALA A 261 -1.43 6.50 33.59
C ALA A 261 -0.21 7.14 34.28
N VAL A 262 0.91 7.31 33.56
CA VAL A 262 2.10 8.01 34.08
C VAL A 262 1.80 9.48 34.40
N GLY A 263 0.93 10.12 33.62
CA GLY A 263 0.42 11.47 33.87
C GLY A 263 -0.53 11.62 35.06
N ASN A 264 -0.76 10.55 35.85
CA ASN A 264 -1.74 10.50 36.95
C ASN A 264 -3.14 10.93 36.49
N ALA A 265 -3.61 10.36 35.39
CA ALA A 265 -4.95 10.52 34.84
C ALA A 265 -5.54 9.15 34.45
N GLU A 266 -6.85 9.09 34.31
CA GLU A 266 -7.56 7.90 33.82
C GLU A 266 -8.13 8.19 32.44
N ILE A 267 -8.27 7.16 31.59
CA ILE A 267 -8.91 7.27 30.28
C ILE A 267 -10.11 6.31 30.23
N ALA A 268 -11.25 6.81 29.79
CA ALA A 268 -12.46 6.02 29.67
C ALA A 268 -12.26 4.92 28.61
N PRO A 269 -12.62 3.64 28.89
CA PRO A 269 -12.43 2.54 27.94
C PRO A 269 -13.10 2.78 26.57
N ARG A 270 -14.22 3.50 26.56
CA ARG A 270 -14.92 3.91 25.34
C ARG A 270 -14.09 4.84 24.45
N LEU A 271 -13.36 5.79 25.03
CA LEU A 271 -12.45 6.68 24.29
C LEU A 271 -11.27 5.87 23.73
N THR A 272 -10.71 4.95 24.52
CA THR A 272 -9.63 4.08 24.03
C THR A 272 -10.07 3.23 22.84
N GLN A 273 -11.27 2.64 22.89
CA GLN A 273 -11.80 1.86 21.78
C GLN A 273 -12.07 2.73 20.54
N GLN A 274 -12.59 3.95 20.72
CA GLN A 274 -12.79 4.91 19.64
C GLN A 274 -11.44 5.28 18.97
N LEU A 275 -10.43 5.64 19.77
CA LEU A 275 -9.08 5.95 19.26
C LEU A 275 -8.45 4.78 18.50
N LEU A 276 -8.65 3.54 18.96
CA LEU A 276 -8.16 2.34 18.27
C LEU A 276 -8.89 2.09 16.94
N ASN A 277 -10.18 2.45 16.85
CA ASN A 277 -10.95 2.34 15.61
C ASN A 277 -10.55 3.44 14.62
N ASP A 278 -10.42 4.68 15.09
CA ASP A 278 -10.05 5.83 14.25
C ASP A 278 -8.62 5.72 13.70
N LEU A 279 -7.72 5.05 14.42
CA LEU A 279 -6.37 4.74 13.97
C LEU A 279 -6.32 3.68 12.85
N GLY A 280 -7.28 2.74 12.84
CA GLY A 280 -7.31 1.60 11.92
C GLY A 280 -5.97 0.85 11.80
N ASP A 281 -5.68 0.35 10.60
CA ASP A 281 -4.45 -0.40 10.27
C ASP A 281 -3.43 0.41 9.45
N ASN A 282 -3.62 1.73 9.35
CA ASN A 282 -2.71 2.59 8.60
C ASN A 282 -1.47 2.96 9.42
N PRO A 283 -0.24 2.59 8.99
CA PRO A 283 0.99 2.85 9.75
C PRO A 283 1.34 4.34 9.85
N ASP A 284 0.89 5.16 8.90
CA ASP A 284 1.17 6.60 8.82
C ASP A 284 0.41 7.45 9.87
N GLN A 285 -0.47 6.84 10.68
CA GLN A 285 -1.39 7.57 11.55
C GLN A 285 -0.91 7.78 12.99
N LEU A 286 0.19 7.14 13.42
CA LEU A 286 0.70 7.29 14.79
C LEU A 286 1.04 8.74 15.17
N PRO A 287 1.66 9.57 14.31
CA PRO A 287 1.95 10.97 14.65
C PRO A 287 0.67 11.80 14.77
N ILE A 288 -0.36 11.47 13.99
CA ILE A 288 -1.69 12.12 14.07
C ILE A 288 -2.35 11.75 15.39
N LEU A 289 -2.31 10.48 15.78
CA LEU A 289 -2.80 10.02 17.08
C LEU A 289 -2.09 10.74 18.22
N GLN A 290 -0.75 10.84 18.18
CA GLN A 290 0.04 11.51 19.21
C GLN A 290 -0.31 13.01 19.31
N HIS A 291 -0.53 13.67 18.17
CA HIS A 291 -1.02 15.05 18.15
C HIS A 291 -2.44 15.18 18.72
N ALA A 292 -3.36 14.32 18.32
CA ALA A 292 -4.73 14.33 18.82
C ALA A 292 -4.80 14.05 20.33
N LEU A 293 -3.97 13.15 20.85
CA LEU A 293 -3.85 12.86 22.28
C LEU A 293 -3.27 14.03 23.07
N MET A 294 -2.23 14.68 22.55
CA MET A 294 -1.69 15.92 23.14
C MET A 294 -2.78 16.99 23.25
N ARG A 295 -3.54 17.22 22.17
CA ARG A 295 -4.65 18.18 22.13
C ARG A 295 -5.78 17.80 23.09
N THR A 296 -6.14 16.52 23.12
CA THR A 296 -7.18 15.99 24.02
C THR A 296 -6.76 16.17 25.48
N TRP A 297 -5.49 15.92 25.81
CA TRP A 297 -4.94 16.13 27.13
C TRP A 297 -4.93 17.61 27.52
N ASP A 298 -4.46 18.50 26.63
CA ASP A 298 -4.45 19.94 26.89
C ASP A 298 -5.87 20.47 27.13
N TYR A 299 -6.83 20.05 26.29
CA TYR A 299 -8.22 20.42 26.46
C TYR A 299 -8.79 19.90 27.79
N TRP A 300 -8.61 18.62 28.08
CA TRP A 300 -9.04 18.00 29.34
C TRP A 300 -8.41 18.67 30.57
N SER A 301 -7.12 18.99 30.51
CA SER A 301 -6.41 19.60 31.64
C SER A 301 -6.90 21.02 31.96
N HIS A 302 -7.45 21.74 30.97
CA HIS A 302 -7.97 23.11 31.16
C HIS A 302 -9.48 23.16 31.41
N PHE A 303 -10.26 22.22 30.85
CA PHE A 303 -11.72 22.27 30.80
C PHE A 303 -12.43 21.09 31.51
N ARG A 304 -11.74 20.34 32.37
CA ARG A 304 -12.37 19.29 33.20
C ARG A 304 -13.43 19.86 34.15
N ASP A 305 -14.54 19.15 34.30
CA ASP A 305 -15.69 19.59 35.10
C ASP A 305 -15.48 19.36 36.61
N TYR A 306 -14.70 18.34 36.99
CA TYR A 306 -14.41 17.98 38.38
C TYR A 306 -13.03 17.31 38.53
N ASP A 307 -12.51 17.28 39.76
CA ASP A 307 -11.23 16.61 40.05
C ASP A 307 -11.35 15.10 39.85
N HIS A 308 -10.34 14.50 39.19
CA HIS A 308 -10.30 13.09 38.77
C HIS A 308 -11.26 12.67 37.65
N GLU A 309 -11.83 13.62 36.90
CA GLU A 309 -12.55 13.28 35.67
C GLU A 309 -11.64 12.52 34.67
N PRO A 310 -12.04 11.35 34.14
CA PRO A 310 -11.26 10.64 33.14
C PRO A 310 -11.26 11.36 31.78
N LEU A 311 -10.20 11.16 30.98
CA LEU A 311 -10.20 11.53 29.57
C LEU A 311 -11.28 10.73 28.85
N ASP A 312 -12.15 11.41 28.10
CA ASP A 312 -13.37 10.84 27.59
C ASP A 312 -13.72 11.43 26.22
N ILE A 313 -14.72 10.84 25.54
CA ILE A 313 -15.12 11.17 24.17
C ILE A 313 -15.39 12.67 24.00
N LYS A 314 -15.99 13.33 24.99
CA LYS A 314 -16.28 14.77 24.92
C LYS A 314 -15.02 15.63 24.71
N HIS A 315 -13.89 15.26 25.31
CA HIS A 315 -12.63 15.99 25.16
C HIS A 315 -12.01 15.74 23.78
N TYR A 316 -12.17 14.52 23.26
CA TYR A 316 -11.67 14.12 21.95
C TYR A 316 -12.50 14.71 20.80
N GLU A 317 -13.82 14.79 20.95
CA GLU A 317 -14.70 15.47 19.99
C GLU A 317 -14.49 16.98 19.99
N ALA A 318 -14.21 17.59 21.16
CA ALA A 318 -13.95 19.03 21.26
C ALA A 318 -12.72 19.48 20.45
N ILE A 319 -11.75 18.59 20.23
CA ILE A 319 -10.58 18.85 19.40
C ILE A 319 -10.78 18.39 17.95
N GLY A 320 -11.99 18.02 17.54
CA GLY A 320 -12.30 17.59 16.17
C GLY A 320 -11.85 16.18 15.84
N THR A 321 -11.59 15.34 16.86
CA THR A 321 -11.07 13.97 16.73
C THR A 321 -9.75 13.90 15.93
N MET A 322 -9.26 12.70 15.60
CA MET A 322 -8.05 12.56 14.76
C MET A 322 -8.22 13.11 13.34
N SER A 323 -9.46 13.24 12.85
CA SER A 323 -9.74 13.71 11.49
C SER A 323 -9.51 15.21 11.32
N GLU A 324 -9.85 16.03 12.31
CA GLU A 324 -9.76 17.50 12.20
C GLU A 324 -8.76 18.15 13.16
N ALA A 325 -8.31 17.48 14.22
CA ALA A 325 -7.46 18.10 15.25
C ALA A 325 -6.23 18.84 14.71
N LEU A 326 -5.52 18.22 13.77
CA LEU A 326 -4.35 18.84 13.16
C LEU A 326 -4.74 20.05 12.29
N SER A 327 -5.85 19.97 11.57
CA SER A 327 -6.37 21.07 10.75
C SER A 327 -6.84 22.23 11.60
N MET A 328 -7.55 21.97 12.70
CA MET A 328 -7.99 22.98 13.66
C MET A 328 -6.79 23.70 14.28
N HIS A 329 -5.78 22.96 14.72
CA HIS A 329 -4.59 23.56 15.33
C HIS A 329 -3.77 24.41 14.34
N ALA A 330 -3.64 23.96 13.08
CA ALA A 330 -3.00 24.75 12.05
C ALA A 330 -3.81 26.02 11.69
N ASN A 331 -5.15 25.95 11.73
CA ASN A 331 -6.02 27.11 11.53
C ASN A 331 -5.90 28.12 12.68
N GLU A 332 -5.84 27.67 13.94
CA GLU A 332 -5.58 28.56 15.09
C GLU A 332 -4.26 29.33 14.91
N ALA A 333 -3.20 28.64 14.47
CA ALA A 333 -1.92 29.28 14.17
C ALA A 333 -2.00 30.30 13.04
N TYR A 334 -2.83 30.04 12.03
CA TYR A 334 -3.08 30.95 10.93
C TYR A 334 -3.93 32.16 11.35
N GLU A 335 -4.95 31.97 12.19
CA GLU A 335 -5.86 33.01 12.67
C GLU A 335 -5.18 33.98 13.64
N GLU A 336 -4.11 33.55 14.33
CA GLU A 336 -3.25 34.44 15.13
C GLU A 336 -2.45 35.45 14.30
N LEU A 337 -2.34 35.26 12.98
CA LEU A 337 -1.58 36.11 12.08
C LEU A 337 -2.42 37.30 11.61
N ASN A 338 -1.78 38.46 11.43
CA ASN A 338 -2.41 39.61 10.76
C ASN A 338 -2.56 39.39 9.24
N GLU A 339 -3.32 40.24 8.53
CA GLU A 339 -3.60 40.05 7.09
C GLU A 339 -2.35 39.93 6.22
N GLU A 340 -1.30 40.71 6.50
CA GLU A 340 -0.03 40.64 5.77
C GLU A 340 0.71 39.32 6.03
N GLN A 341 0.76 38.89 7.29
CA GLN A 341 1.36 37.63 7.71
C GLN A 341 0.57 36.41 7.18
N GLN A 342 -0.75 36.50 7.10
CA GLN A 342 -1.59 35.46 6.51
C GLN A 342 -1.28 35.24 5.03
N ARG A 343 -1.12 36.33 4.27
CA ARG A 343 -0.69 36.27 2.86
C ARG A 343 0.71 35.64 2.74
N ASN A 344 1.65 36.03 3.60
CA ASN A 344 2.99 35.45 3.64
C ASN A 344 2.98 33.96 4.03
N CYS A 345 2.06 33.56 4.90
CA CYS A 345 1.85 32.15 5.28
C CYS A 345 1.38 31.31 4.10
N GLU A 346 0.43 31.81 3.30
CA GLU A 346 0.00 31.13 2.08
C GLU A 346 1.16 30.93 1.09
N PHE A 347 1.98 31.96 0.85
CA PHE A 347 3.17 31.83 0.00
C PHE A 347 4.19 30.85 0.55
N LEU A 348 4.46 30.89 1.85
CA LEU A 348 5.36 29.96 2.54
C LEU A 348 4.94 28.51 2.29
N PHE A 349 3.67 28.19 2.55
CA PHE A 349 3.19 26.82 2.41
C PHE A 349 3.11 26.36 0.95
N LYS A 350 2.75 27.23 0.00
CA LYS A 350 2.82 26.95 -1.44
C LYS A 350 4.26 26.75 -1.93
N ALA A 351 5.22 27.47 -1.36
CA ALA A 351 6.63 27.30 -1.69
C ALA A 351 7.14 25.94 -1.20
N ILE A 352 6.84 25.52 0.03
CA ILE A 352 7.38 24.27 0.59
C ILE A 352 6.61 23.00 0.19
N THR A 353 5.64 23.10 -0.72
CA THR A 353 4.82 21.97 -1.18
C THR A 353 4.65 21.97 -2.71
N GLU A 354 4.43 20.80 -3.30
CA GLU A 354 4.21 20.65 -4.74
C GLU A 354 3.27 19.47 -5.03
N LYS A 355 2.59 19.43 -6.17
CA LYS A 355 1.79 18.29 -6.63
C LYS A 355 2.49 17.61 -7.82
N ARG A 356 2.98 16.37 -7.66
CA ARG A 356 3.60 15.58 -8.76
C ARG A 356 2.74 14.37 -9.13
N GLY A 357 2.47 14.19 -10.42
CA GLY A 357 1.65 13.10 -10.95
C GLY A 357 0.18 13.23 -10.53
N GLY A 358 -0.75 12.58 -11.25
CA GLY A 358 -2.20 12.68 -11.03
C GLY A 358 -2.74 12.18 -9.67
N GLY A 359 -1.87 12.03 -8.66
CA GLY A 359 -2.26 11.71 -7.29
C GLY A 359 -3.00 12.85 -6.60
N SER A 360 -3.86 12.49 -5.64
CA SER A 360 -4.66 13.45 -4.87
C SER A 360 -3.89 14.21 -3.79
N TYR A 361 -2.63 13.84 -3.51
CA TYR A 361 -1.85 14.37 -2.39
C TYR A 361 -0.62 15.16 -2.87
N GLY A 362 -0.33 16.28 -2.21
CA GLY A 362 0.92 17.01 -2.43
C GLY A 362 2.13 16.26 -1.84
N ILE A 363 3.30 16.57 -2.37
CA ILE A 363 4.63 16.13 -1.91
C ILE A 363 5.34 17.33 -1.29
N ARG A 364 6.17 17.08 -0.28
CA ARG A 364 7.02 18.11 0.33
C ARG A 364 8.09 18.59 -0.64
N ARG A 365 8.39 19.89 -0.58
CA ARG A 365 9.48 20.52 -1.31
C ARG A 365 10.27 21.43 -0.36
N PRO A 366 11.29 20.88 0.33
CA PRO A 366 12.16 21.69 1.17
C PRO A 366 12.72 22.87 0.36
N THR A 367 12.58 24.09 0.88
CA THR A 367 12.93 25.32 0.14
C THR A 367 13.72 26.28 1.04
N GLN A 368 14.69 27.00 0.49
CA GLN A 368 15.51 27.93 1.27
C GLN A 368 14.75 29.21 1.62
N LEU A 369 15.04 29.79 2.78
CA LEU A 369 14.35 30.97 3.31
C LEU A 369 14.36 32.16 2.33
N HIS A 370 15.51 32.45 1.70
CA HIS A 370 15.61 33.57 0.75
C HIS A 370 14.79 33.35 -0.52
N GLU A 371 14.67 32.10 -0.99
CA GLU A 371 13.85 31.76 -2.15
C GLU A 371 12.37 31.98 -1.82
N ILE A 372 11.93 31.57 -0.63
CA ILE A 372 10.56 31.81 -0.12
C ILE A 372 10.27 33.32 -0.03
N ALA A 373 11.19 34.09 0.55
CA ALA A 373 11.07 35.54 0.66
C ALA A 373 10.98 36.22 -0.72
N SER A 374 11.76 35.74 -1.69
CA SER A 374 11.76 36.23 -3.07
C SER A 374 10.46 35.89 -3.81
N ILE A 375 9.92 34.69 -3.61
CA ILE A 375 8.62 34.27 -4.18
C ILE A 375 7.49 35.14 -3.62
N ALA A 376 7.49 35.37 -2.31
CA ALA A 376 6.51 36.21 -1.63
C ALA A 376 6.73 37.72 -1.84
N ASN A 377 7.85 38.11 -2.46
CA ASN A 377 8.27 39.51 -2.66
C ASN A 377 8.26 40.33 -1.36
N THR A 378 8.88 39.78 -0.30
CA THR A 378 8.93 40.37 1.05
C THR A 378 10.31 40.15 1.70
N SER A 379 10.55 40.76 2.86
CA SER A 379 11.80 40.58 3.60
C SER A 379 11.85 39.24 4.37
N GLU A 380 13.05 38.70 4.58
CA GLU A 380 13.26 37.45 5.31
C GLU A 380 12.74 37.56 6.75
N GLU A 381 12.87 38.72 7.43
CA GLU A 381 12.42 38.86 8.82
C GLU A 381 10.90 38.68 8.95
N LYS A 382 10.13 39.15 7.96
CA LYS A 382 8.67 38.99 7.95
C LYS A 382 8.26 37.53 7.77
N ILE A 383 8.98 36.76 6.96
CA ILE A 383 8.75 35.32 6.79
C ILE A 383 9.14 34.57 8.07
N ILE A 384 10.26 34.93 8.71
CA ILE A 384 10.69 34.33 10.00
C ILE A 384 9.60 34.49 11.05
N GLN A 385 8.98 35.68 11.18
CA GLN A 385 7.88 35.90 12.14
C GLN A 385 6.70 34.93 11.95
N VAL A 386 6.35 34.63 10.69
CA VAL A 386 5.30 33.65 10.37
C VAL A 386 5.77 32.25 10.72
N ILE A 387 6.99 31.87 10.31
CA ILE A 387 7.57 30.55 10.56
C ILE A 387 7.62 30.24 12.06
N GLU A 388 8.01 31.19 12.91
CA GLU A 388 8.07 30.98 14.37
C GLU A 388 6.72 30.59 14.99
N LYS A 389 5.60 31.09 14.46
CA LYS A 389 4.25 30.74 14.92
C LYS A 389 3.87 29.29 14.66
N PHE A 390 4.39 28.71 13.58
CA PHE A 390 4.19 27.30 13.22
C PHE A 390 5.26 26.37 13.81
N ARG A 391 6.42 26.92 14.20
CA ARG A 391 7.51 26.20 14.89
C ARG A 391 7.31 26.11 16.39
N ASP A 392 6.36 26.84 16.98
CA ASP A 392 6.09 26.81 18.41
C ASP A 392 6.09 25.36 18.96
N PRO A 393 6.70 25.08 20.13
CA PRO A 393 6.81 23.72 20.66
C PRO A 393 5.48 22.97 20.78
N SER A 394 4.37 23.67 21.02
CA SER A 394 3.03 23.08 21.08
C SER A 394 2.49 22.61 19.72
N ARG A 395 3.00 23.17 18.62
CA ARG A 395 2.56 22.92 17.24
C ARG A 395 3.54 22.05 16.47
N SER A 396 4.81 22.45 16.45
CA SER A 396 5.91 21.78 15.77
C SER A 396 5.60 21.40 14.31
N LEU A 397 4.93 22.29 13.54
CA LEU A 397 4.45 21.99 12.19
C LEU A 397 5.51 22.17 11.09
N LEU A 398 6.51 23.02 11.34
CA LEU A 398 7.62 23.30 10.42
C LEU A 398 8.98 22.90 11.01
N THR A 399 9.90 22.54 10.13
CA THR A 399 11.32 22.35 10.41
C THR A 399 12.15 23.47 9.78
N PRO A 400 13.26 23.93 10.40
CA PRO A 400 13.97 23.35 11.56
C PRO A 400 13.21 23.48 12.90
N GLN A 401 13.59 22.70 13.93
CA GLN A 401 12.92 22.70 15.23
C GLN A 401 13.00 24.05 15.95
N PHE A 402 12.06 24.35 16.85
CA PHE A 402 12.05 25.57 17.67
C PHE A 402 13.39 25.84 18.37
N GLY A 403 13.81 27.10 18.42
CA GLY A 403 15.05 27.53 19.07
C GLY A 403 16.31 27.45 18.20
N VAL A 404 16.24 26.86 17.00
CA VAL A 404 17.32 26.96 16.01
C VAL A 404 17.19 28.30 15.27
N PRO A 405 18.22 29.18 15.29
CA PRO A 405 18.15 30.45 14.56
C PRO A 405 18.03 30.21 13.05
N LEU A 406 17.19 31.02 12.39
CA LEU A 406 17.02 30.96 10.94
C LEU A 406 17.95 31.96 10.26
N HIS A 407 18.57 31.49 9.19
CA HIS A 407 19.45 32.27 8.31
C HIS A 407 18.93 32.19 6.87
N SER A 408 19.45 33.03 5.98
CA SER A 408 19.05 33.11 4.58
C SER A 408 19.12 31.76 3.83
N ASN A 409 20.08 30.90 4.18
CA ASN A 409 20.27 29.56 3.60
C ASN A 409 19.55 28.44 4.39
N SER A 410 18.79 28.78 5.43
CA SER A 410 18.04 27.78 6.19
C SER A 410 16.95 27.18 5.31
N ILE A 411 16.91 25.85 5.28
CA ILE A 411 15.91 25.09 4.55
C ILE A 411 14.67 24.94 5.43
N ILE A 412 13.53 25.41 4.93
CA ILE A 412 12.24 25.29 5.59
C ILE A 412 11.47 24.14 4.94
N ASP A 413 10.91 23.26 5.78
CA ASP A 413 10.09 22.13 5.35
C ASP A 413 8.98 21.85 6.38
N ILE A 414 8.04 21.00 6.00
CA ILE A 414 6.99 20.46 6.84
C ILE A 414 7.54 19.34 7.74
N SER A 415 7.25 19.41 9.04
CA SER A 415 7.67 18.39 10.01
C SER A 415 7.09 17.00 9.72
N HIS A 416 5.84 16.93 9.27
CA HIS A 416 5.18 15.66 8.96
C HIS A 416 4.18 15.75 7.79
N GLU A 417 4.26 14.81 6.85
CA GLU A 417 3.42 14.77 5.61
C GLU A 417 1.91 14.70 5.91
N SER A 418 1.52 14.25 7.10
CA SER A 418 0.12 14.22 7.53
C SER A 418 -0.57 15.59 7.48
N ILE A 419 0.17 16.70 7.68
CA ILE A 419 -0.42 18.04 7.59
C ILE A 419 -0.98 18.31 6.20
N MET A 420 -0.32 17.81 5.15
CA MET A 420 -0.76 17.98 3.76
C MET A 420 -2.02 17.15 3.46
N ARG A 421 -2.20 16.05 4.18
CA ARG A 421 -3.36 15.15 4.03
C ARG A 421 -4.55 15.57 4.87
N ILE A 422 -4.37 16.35 5.93
CA ILE A 422 -5.45 16.68 6.88
C ILE A 422 -5.83 18.16 6.81
N TRP A 423 -4.86 19.07 6.68
CA TRP A 423 -5.14 20.50 6.69
C TRP A 423 -5.84 20.94 5.39
N SER A 424 -7.14 21.18 5.49
CA SER A 424 -8.00 21.51 4.34
C SER A 424 -7.56 22.77 3.61
N ARG A 425 -7.12 23.80 4.34
CA ARG A 425 -6.61 25.05 3.78
C ARG A 425 -5.35 24.82 2.95
N LEU A 426 -4.41 24.01 3.45
CA LEU A 426 -3.21 23.64 2.71
C LEU A 426 -3.52 22.86 1.44
N LYS A 427 -4.47 21.91 1.49
CA LYS A 427 -4.91 21.19 0.27
C LYS A 427 -5.42 22.15 -0.80
N ASN A 428 -6.23 23.13 -0.42
CA ASN A 428 -6.74 24.12 -1.35
C ASN A 428 -5.61 24.96 -1.93
N TRP A 429 -4.67 25.42 -1.09
CA TRP A 429 -3.50 26.15 -1.55
C TRP A 429 -2.62 25.36 -2.52
N VAL A 430 -2.39 24.06 -2.26
CA VAL A 430 -1.61 23.19 -3.15
C VAL A 430 -2.33 22.97 -4.49
N ASN A 431 -3.66 22.80 -4.47
CA ASN A 431 -4.44 22.68 -5.70
C ASN A 431 -4.46 24.00 -6.50
N ASP A 432 -4.67 25.13 -5.83
CA ASP A 432 -4.62 26.46 -6.45
C ASP A 432 -3.25 26.74 -7.08
N GLU A 433 -2.16 26.33 -6.41
CA GLU A 433 -0.80 26.43 -6.94
C GLU A 433 -0.61 25.51 -8.16
N ALA A 434 -1.08 24.27 -8.10
CA ALA A 434 -0.97 23.33 -9.22
C ALA A 434 -1.72 23.83 -10.47
N ASP A 435 -2.92 24.40 -10.29
CA ASP A 435 -3.71 25.00 -11.36
C ASP A 435 -2.99 26.21 -11.97
N ALA A 436 -2.39 27.05 -11.12
CA ALA A 436 -1.60 28.19 -11.58
C ALA A 436 -0.37 27.77 -12.39
N VAL A 437 0.35 26.72 -11.94
CA VAL A 437 1.51 26.16 -12.64
C VAL A 437 1.12 25.50 -13.96
N ALA A 438 0.00 24.78 -14.00
CA ALA A 438 -0.50 24.15 -15.23
C ALA A 438 -0.81 25.20 -16.31
N MET A 439 -1.47 26.30 -15.92
CA MET A 439 -1.74 27.40 -16.84
C MET A 439 -0.46 28.09 -17.33
N TYR A 440 0.50 28.33 -16.43
CA TYR A 440 1.80 28.90 -16.79
C TYR A 440 2.59 28.00 -17.75
N LYS A 441 2.64 26.69 -17.52
CA LYS A 441 3.29 25.73 -18.43
C LYS A 441 2.63 25.73 -19.81
N ARG A 442 1.30 25.79 -19.87
CA ARG A 442 0.55 25.90 -21.14
C ARG A 442 0.89 27.19 -21.89
N LEU A 443 0.97 28.32 -21.18
CA LEU A 443 1.40 29.60 -21.75
C LEU A 443 2.85 29.54 -22.26
N ALA A 444 3.77 28.96 -21.48
CA ALA A 444 5.18 28.86 -21.84
C ALA A 444 5.40 27.99 -23.09
N GLN A 445 4.67 26.88 -23.19
CA GLN A 445 4.66 26.02 -24.39
C GLN A 445 4.10 26.76 -25.61
N ALA A 446 3.01 27.50 -25.45
CA ALA A 446 2.44 28.29 -26.55
C ALA A 446 3.38 29.40 -27.02
N ALA A 447 4.05 30.09 -26.09
CA ALA A 447 5.07 31.09 -26.41
C ALA A 447 6.25 30.46 -27.18
N ASP A 448 6.67 29.25 -26.83
CA ASP A 448 7.71 28.51 -27.54
C ASP A 448 7.28 28.13 -28.97
N MET A 449 6.07 27.58 -29.13
CA MET A 449 5.52 27.27 -30.44
C MET A 449 5.33 28.51 -31.32
N PHE A 450 4.97 29.65 -30.73
CA PHE A 450 4.78 30.91 -31.46
C PHE A 450 6.11 31.41 -32.01
N GLN A 451 7.17 31.34 -31.20
CA GLN A 451 8.52 31.70 -31.65
C GLN A 451 9.02 30.78 -32.77
N GLN A 452 8.65 29.51 -32.75
CA GLN A 452 8.92 28.56 -33.84
C GLN A 452 8.02 28.75 -35.07
N GLY A 453 7.08 29.70 -35.05
CA GLY A 453 6.13 29.95 -36.13
C GLY A 453 5.03 28.89 -36.29
N LYS A 454 4.84 28.02 -35.29
CA LYS A 454 3.91 26.87 -35.33
C LYS A 454 2.51 27.16 -34.79
N THR A 455 2.32 28.30 -34.11
CA THR A 455 1.01 28.73 -33.60
C THR A 455 0.84 30.23 -33.76
N SER A 456 -0.41 30.71 -33.67
CA SER A 456 -0.76 32.14 -33.59
C SER A 456 -0.87 32.62 -32.15
N LEU A 457 -0.97 33.94 -31.97
CA LEU A 457 -1.32 34.58 -30.69
C LEU A 457 -2.65 34.06 -30.15
N TRP A 458 -2.78 34.06 -28.82
CA TRP A 458 -3.98 33.56 -28.15
C TRP A 458 -5.17 34.51 -28.35
N ARG A 459 -6.37 33.93 -28.45
CA ARG A 459 -7.65 34.65 -28.59
C ARG A 459 -8.63 34.14 -27.51
N PRO A 460 -9.75 34.84 -27.25
CA PRO A 460 -10.77 34.33 -26.34
C PRO A 460 -11.33 32.98 -26.82
N PRO A 461 -11.58 32.01 -25.92
CA PRO A 461 -11.62 32.18 -24.46
C PRO A 461 -10.27 32.05 -23.74
N ASP A 462 -9.25 31.42 -24.35
CA ASP A 462 -7.98 31.10 -23.69
C ASP A 462 -7.18 32.34 -23.23
N LEU A 463 -7.19 33.41 -24.03
CA LEU A 463 -6.57 34.68 -23.65
C LEU A 463 -7.20 35.26 -22.38
N GLN A 464 -8.53 35.19 -22.24
CA GLN A 464 -9.22 35.75 -21.09
C GLN A 464 -8.96 34.93 -19.82
N LEU A 465 -8.88 33.61 -19.95
CA LEU A 465 -8.46 32.73 -18.85
C LEU A 465 -7.03 33.07 -18.40
N ALA A 466 -6.12 33.34 -19.34
CA ALA A 466 -4.73 33.70 -19.04
C ALA A 466 -4.60 35.07 -18.35
N LEU A 467 -5.39 36.07 -18.78
CA LEU A 467 -5.40 37.38 -18.15
C LEU A 467 -5.97 37.33 -16.73
N ASN A 468 -7.10 36.64 -16.55
CA ASN A 468 -7.68 36.42 -15.22
C ASN A 468 -6.71 35.66 -14.30
N TRP A 469 -5.97 34.69 -14.84
CA TRP A 469 -4.91 33.98 -14.11
C TRP A 469 -3.78 34.93 -13.67
N LYS A 470 -3.26 35.77 -14.59
CA LYS A 470 -2.19 36.75 -14.29
C LYS A 470 -2.63 37.72 -13.19
N GLU A 471 -3.86 38.23 -13.27
CA GLU A 471 -4.43 39.16 -12.28
C GLU A 471 -4.62 38.48 -10.90
N LYS A 472 -5.14 37.25 -10.88
CA LYS A 472 -5.39 36.51 -9.64
C LYS A 472 -4.11 36.10 -8.91
N HIS A 473 -3.10 35.58 -9.64
CA HIS A 473 -1.93 34.94 -9.04
C HIS A 473 -0.68 35.83 -8.99
N ASN A 474 -0.62 36.90 -9.80
CA ASN A 474 0.50 37.84 -9.89
C ASN A 474 1.90 37.18 -9.79
N PRO A 475 2.23 36.28 -10.73
CA PRO A 475 3.46 35.49 -10.66
C PRO A 475 4.72 36.39 -10.67
N THR A 476 5.73 36.01 -9.90
CA THR A 476 7.05 36.66 -9.90
C THR A 476 8.02 35.94 -10.84
N LEU A 477 9.12 36.61 -11.22
CA LEU A 477 10.16 36.01 -12.05
C LEU A 477 10.72 34.72 -11.42
N VAL A 478 11.04 34.77 -10.12
CA VAL A 478 11.57 33.64 -9.35
C VAL A 478 10.58 32.48 -9.32
N TRP A 479 9.29 32.77 -9.09
CA TRP A 479 8.22 31.77 -9.15
C TRP A 479 8.13 31.11 -10.53
N GLY A 480 8.20 31.89 -11.61
CA GLY A 480 8.10 31.37 -12.98
C GLY A 480 9.29 30.49 -13.38
N GLN A 481 10.51 30.96 -13.08
CA GLN A 481 11.75 30.23 -13.37
C GLN A 481 11.81 28.87 -12.66
N ARG A 482 11.15 28.75 -11.51
CA ARG A 482 10.98 27.49 -10.76
C ARG A 482 10.37 26.36 -11.58
N TYR A 483 9.47 26.67 -12.51
CA TYR A 483 8.71 25.69 -13.28
C TYR A 483 9.05 25.68 -14.78
N HIS A 484 9.47 26.81 -15.33
CA HIS A 484 9.92 26.92 -16.72
C HIS A 484 10.87 28.13 -16.86
N PRO A 485 12.07 27.97 -17.45
CA PRO A 485 13.09 29.02 -17.50
C PRO A 485 12.68 30.25 -18.33
N ALA A 486 11.80 30.07 -19.33
CA ALA A 486 11.39 31.14 -20.25
C ALA A 486 10.25 32.05 -19.72
N TYR A 487 10.35 32.54 -18.48
CA TYR A 487 9.31 33.38 -17.88
C TYR A 487 9.04 34.68 -18.64
N GLU A 488 10.09 35.46 -18.91
CA GLU A 488 9.98 36.76 -19.59
C GLU A 488 9.33 36.63 -20.97
N ARG A 489 9.77 35.63 -21.74
CA ARG A 489 9.19 35.30 -23.05
C ARG A 489 7.70 34.97 -22.94
N THR A 490 7.31 34.23 -21.92
CA THR A 490 5.93 33.80 -21.70
C THR A 490 5.01 34.97 -21.39
N ILE A 491 5.45 35.87 -20.50
CA ILE A 491 4.68 37.07 -20.14
C ILE A 491 4.60 38.04 -21.32
N SER A 492 5.71 38.23 -22.06
CA SER A 492 5.72 39.05 -23.27
C SER A 492 4.75 38.52 -24.34
N PHE A 493 4.69 37.20 -24.55
CA PHE A 493 3.73 36.58 -25.46
C PHE A 493 2.27 36.83 -25.06
N LEU A 494 1.97 36.76 -23.76
CA LEU A 494 0.63 37.01 -23.24
C LEU A 494 0.23 38.49 -23.41
N GLU A 495 1.13 39.42 -23.10
CA GLU A 495 0.92 40.86 -23.29
C GLU A 495 0.70 41.20 -24.76
N HIS A 496 1.54 40.66 -25.65
CA HIS A 496 1.41 40.87 -27.08
C HIS A 496 0.09 40.30 -27.63
N SER A 497 -0.35 39.14 -27.14
CA SER A 497 -1.66 38.57 -27.49
C SER A 497 -2.83 39.45 -27.03
N ALA A 498 -2.71 40.08 -25.85
CA ALA A 498 -3.73 40.98 -25.31
C ALA A 498 -3.82 42.29 -26.11
N GLU A 499 -2.68 42.92 -26.41
CA GLU A 499 -2.62 44.16 -27.21
C GLU A 499 -3.21 43.97 -28.61
N GLU A 500 -2.84 42.90 -29.30
CA GLU A 500 -3.37 42.58 -30.64
C GLU A 500 -4.88 42.32 -30.62
N TYR A 501 -5.40 41.70 -29.56
CA TYR A 501 -6.84 41.51 -29.40
C TYR A 501 -7.58 42.83 -29.19
N GLU A 502 -7.04 43.75 -28.38
CA GLU A 502 -7.62 45.08 -28.20
C GLU A 502 -7.63 45.90 -29.50
N ILE A 503 -6.53 45.85 -30.26
CA ILE A 503 -6.42 46.52 -31.56
C ILE A 503 -7.48 45.96 -32.52
N GLU A 504 -7.63 44.62 -32.59
CA GLU A 504 -8.62 43.98 -33.44
C GLU A 504 -10.07 44.34 -33.04
N GLN A 505 -10.37 44.37 -31.73
CA GLN A 505 -11.68 44.81 -31.24
C GLN A 505 -11.99 46.25 -31.64
N ARG A 506 -11.07 47.19 -31.40
CA ARG A 506 -11.23 48.60 -31.80
C ARG A 506 -11.40 48.74 -33.31
N ALA A 507 -10.66 47.95 -34.10
CA ALA A 507 -10.79 47.92 -35.55
C ALA A 507 -12.17 47.42 -36.01
N LYS A 508 -12.69 46.34 -35.40
CA LYS A 508 -14.04 45.81 -35.67
C LYS A 508 -15.13 46.82 -35.32
N GLU A 509 -15.04 47.49 -34.18
CA GLU A 509 -15.98 48.55 -33.80
C GLU A 509 -15.98 49.71 -34.80
N LEU A 510 -14.79 50.16 -35.21
CA LEU A 510 -14.65 51.19 -36.24
C LEU A 510 -15.21 50.74 -37.58
N GLN A 511 -15.02 49.47 -37.95
CA GLN A 511 -15.53 48.90 -39.20
C GLN A 511 -17.06 48.80 -39.18
N GLN A 512 -17.68 48.42 -38.06
CA GLN A 512 -19.14 48.43 -37.89
C GLN A 512 -19.71 49.86 -38.02
N LYS A 513 -19.07 50.85 -37.36
CA LYS A 513 -19.43 52.27 -37.50
C LYS A 513 -19.29 52.76 -38.95
N ARG A 514 -18.24 52.34 -39.67
CA ARG A 514 -18.04 52.66 -41.09
C ARG A 514 -19.10 52.01 -41.98
N ARG A 515 -19.42 50.73 -41.80
CA ARG A 515 -20.46 50.02 -42.57
C ARG A 515 -21.83 50.68 -42.44
N LEU A 516 -22.20 51.11 -41.23
CA LEU A 516 -23.42 51.86 -40.98
C LEU A 516 -23.43 53.23 -41.70
N ARG A 517 -22.29 53.93 -41.77
CA ARG A 517 -22.17 55.20 -42.50
C ARG A 517 -22.25 54.99 -44.02
N THR A 518 -21.55 54.00 -44.56
CA THR A 518 -21.59 53.69 -46.00
C THR A 518 -22.98 53.23 -46.44
N ALA A 519 -23.68 52.42 -45.64
CA ALA A 519 -25.05 52.01 -45.96
C ALA A 519 -26.03 53.20 -46.04
N ARG A 520 -25.86 54.20 -45.17
CA ARG A 520 -26.64 55.46 -45.23
C ARG A 520 -26.29 56.29 -46.47
N LEU A 521 -25.00 56.35 -46.84
CA LEU A 521 -24.54 57.08 -48.01
C LEU A 521 -24.99 56.43 -49.33
N THR A 522 -24.93 55.10 -49.43
CA THR A 522 -25.38 54.36 -50.63
C THR A 522 -26.88 54.48 -50.85
N ALA A 523 -27.69 54.55 -49.77
CA ALA A 523 -29.12 54.80 -49.88
C ALA A 523 -29.43 56.20 -50.47
N LEU A 524 -28.64 57.22 -50.08
CA LEU A 524 -28.75 58.58 -50.64
C LEU A 524 -28.31 58.67 -52.10
N ILE A 525 -27.22 57.98 -52.46
CA ILE A 525 -26.70 57.97 -53.84
C ILE A 525 -27.66 57.23 -54.79
N MET A 526 -28.26 56.11 -54.35
CA MET A 526 -29.27 55.38 -55.14
C MET A 526 -30.49 56.25 -55.45
N ALA A 527 -30.94 57.09 -54.51
CA ALA A 527 -32.02 58.03 -54.74
C ALA A 527 -31.66 59.15 -55.76
N GLY A 528 -30.39 59.57 -55.81
CA GLY A 528 -29.90 60.53 -56.80
C GLY A 528 -29.68 59.94 -58.20
N ALA A 529 -29.19 58.69 -58.28
CA ALA A 529 -28.91 58.00 -59.54
C ALA A 529 -30.18 57.74 -60.37
N THR A 530 -31.32 57.51 -59.72
CA THR A 530 -32.63 57.40 -60.39
C THR A 530 -33.05 58.68 -61.11
N VAL A 531 -32.65 59.86 -60.61
CA VAL A 531 -32.97 61.16 -61.24
C VAL A 531 -32.07 61.42 -62.44
N ILE A 532 -30.78 61.07 -62.34
CA ILE A 532 -29.78 61.28 -63.40
C ILE A 532 -30.03 60.33 -64.59
N SER A 533 -30.51 59.11 -64.34
CA SER A 533 -30.80 58.13 -65.39
C SER A 533 -31.92 58.59 -66.35
N VAL A 534 -32.89 59.35 -65.83
CA VAL A 534 -33.96 59.96 -66.64
C VAL A 534 -33.41 61.08 -67.54
N LEU A 535 -32.40 61.82 -67.10
CA LEU A 535 -31.75 62.88 -67.88
C LEU A 535 -30.87 62.32 -69.01
N PHE A 536 -30.15 61.21 -68.78
CA PHE A 536 -29.34 60.56 -69.81
C PHE A 536 -30.19 59.97 -70.95
N LEU A 537 -31.40 59.49 -70.63
CA LEU A 537 -32.33 58.97 -71.64
C LEU A 537 -32.78 60.07 -72.63
N ILE A 538 -32.89 61.31 -72.15
CA ILE A 538 -33.22 62.49 -72.97
C ILE A 538 -32.02 62.91 -73.83
N TYR A 539 -30.79 62.81 -73.32
CA TYR A 539 -29.56 63.15 -74.04
C TYR A 539 -29.21 62.15 -75.16
N ALA A 540 -29.48 60.86 -74.95
CA ALA A 540 -29.20 59.82 -75.95
C ALA A 540 -29.99 60.02 -77.26
N PHE A 541 -31.23 60.53 -77.18
CA PHE A 541 -32.03 60.88 -78.36
C PHE A 541 -31.47 62.07 -79.15
N TYR A 542 -30.63 62.92 -78.54
CA TYR A 542 -30.00 64.07 -79.20
C TYR A 542 -28.72 63.69 -79.98
N GLN A 543 -27.98 62.67 -79.53
CA GLN A 543 -26.71 62.27 -80.16
C GLN A 543 -26.91 61.43 -81.44
N GLN A 544 -28.05 60.77 -81.59
CA GLN A 544 -28.34 59.93 -82.76
C GLN A 544 -28.42 60.72 -84.08
N THR A 545 -28.60 62.05 -84.04
CA THR A 545 -28.69 62.93 -85.21
C THR A 545 -27.34 63.50 -85.69
N VAL A 546 -26.23 63.29 -84.96
CA VAL A 546 -24.93 63.92 -85.27
C VAL A 546 -23.92 62.96 -85.93
N ALA A 547 -24.09 61.64 -85.77
CA ALA A 547 -23.09 60.65 -86.18
C ALA A 547 -23.00 60.41 -87.71
N GLU A 548 -24.00 60.81 -88.51
CA GLU A 548 -23.99 60.57 -89.97
C GLU A 548 -23.01 61.46 -90.76
N ARG A 549 -22.33 62.44 -90.13
CA ARG A 549 -21.45 63.39 -90.84
C ARG A 549 -19.97 63.00 -90.96
N ASN A 550 -19.46 62.05 -90.18
CA ASN A 550 -18.00 61.90 -89.99
C ASN A 550 -17.32 60.73 -90.75
N GLU A 551 -18.01 60.03 -91.64
CA GLU A 551 -17.44 58.83 -92.28
C GLU A 551 -16.56 59.10 -93.52
N ARG A 552 -16.46 60.34 -94.02
CA ARG A 552 -15.83 60.62 -95.34
C ARG A 552 -14.32 60.89 -95.37
N LEU A 553 -13.60 60.93 -94.24
CA LEU A 553 -12.23 61.51 -94.20
C LEU A 553 -11.06 60.52 -94.05
N ALA A 554 -11.26 59.21 -94.04
CA ALA A 554 -10.25 58.26 -93.54
C ALA A 554 -9.60 57.31 -94.58
N MET A 555 -9.51 57.65 -95.87
CA MET A 555 -9.07 56.69 -96.92
C MET A 555 -7.72 56.94 -97.63
N GLU A 556 -6.91 57.94 -97.28
CA GLU A 556 -5.91 58.45 -98.27
C GLU A 556 -4.40 58.28 -98.03
N GLN A 557 -3.87 57.60 -97.01
CA GLN A 557 -2.39 57.56 -96.84
C GLN A 557 -1.81 56.26 -96.27
N LYS A 558 -1.14 55.45 -97.11
CA LYS A 558 -0.31 54.34 -96.58
C LYS A 558 0.87 53.76 -97.39
N ASP A 559 1.38 54.31 -98.50
CA ASP A 559 2.19 53.43 -99.39
C ASP A 559 3.50 53.94 -100.04
N ILE A 560 4.44 54.57 -99.31
CA ILE A 560 5.80 54.83 -99.84
C ILE A 560 6.85 54.84 -98.72
N ALA A 561 7.63 53.77 -98.51
CA ALA A 561 8.98 53.84 -97.90
C ALA A 561 9.78 52.52 -97.93
N GLU A 562 9.61 51.65 -98.93
CA GLU A 562 10.19 50.28 -98.89
C GLU A 562 11.39 50.03 -99.84
N GLN A 563 11.88 51.03 -100.58
CA GLN A 563 12.82 50.81 -101.70
C GLN A 563 14.34 50.99 -101.42
N GLN A 564 14.82 51.06 -100.17
CA GLN A 564 16.21 51.51 -99.89
C GLN A 564 17.23 50.46 -99.41
N LYS A 565 17.03 49.15 -99.64
CA LYS A 565 17.83 48.12 -98.93
C LYS A 565 19.02 47.47 -99.67
N GLU A 566 19.17 47.56 -100.99
CA GLU A 566 20.02 46.58 -101.71
C GLU A 566 21.49 46.93 -101.99
N LEU A 567 22.00 48.13 -101.71
CA LEU A 567 23.37 48.52 -102.12
C LEU A 567 24.48 48.27 -101.07
N ALA A 568 24.15 47.73 -99.89
CA ALA A 568 25.06 47.71 -98.73
C ALA A 568 25.81 46.39 -98.47
N GLU A 569 25.49 45.31 -99.20
CA GLU A 569 26.02 43.96 -98.86
C GLU A 569 27.32 43.59 -99.58
N GLU A 570 27.71 44.24 -100.67
CA GLU A 570 28.76 43.70 -101.53
C GLU A 570 30.20 43.99 -101.07
N GLN A 571 30.43 45.03 -100.24
CA GLN A 571 31.78 45.49 -99.89
C GLN A 571 32.33 45.00 -98.54
N ARG A 572 31.52 44.36 -97.69
CA ARG A 572 31.92 43.98 -96.32
C ARG A 572 32.61 42.61 -96.21
N LEU A 573 32.49 41.75 -97.23
CA LEU A 573 32.83 40.32 -97.13
C LEU A 573 34.30 39.96 -97.39
N LEU A 574 35.07 40.79 -98.10
CA LEU A 574 36.39 40.38 -98.61
C LEU A 574 37.59 40.80 -97.73
N ALA A 575 37.39 41.73 -96.80
CA ALA A 575 38.47 42.28 -95.96
C ALA A 575 38.66 41.55 -94.62
N ILE A 576 37.67 40.76 -94.17
CA ILE A 576 37.67 40.09 -92.85
C ILE A 576 38.39 38.72 -92.90
N GLN A 577 38.35 38.03 -94.04
CA GLN A 577 38.81 36.63 -94.16
C GLN A 577 40.32 36.37 -94.03
N LYS A 578 41.20 37.37 -94.12
CA LYS A 578 42.66 37.14 -94.16
C LYS A 578 43.43 37.51 -92.90
N GLU A 579 42.78 38.12 -91.91
CA GLU A 579 43.40 38.51 -90.64
C GLU A 579 43.10 37.49 -89.52
N GLU A 580 42.04 36.69 -89.67
CA GLU A 580 41.64 35.61 -88.74
C GLU A 580 42.55 34.36 -88.82
N GLU A 581 42.93 33.92 -90.02
CA GLU A 581 43.63 32.63 -90.21
C GLU A 581 45.06 32.58 -89.59
N ALA A 582 45.68 33.74 -89.34
CA ALA A 582 47.03 33.82 -88.74
C ALA A 582 47.02 33.95 -87.20
N THR A 583 45.87 34.27 -86.61
CA THR A 583 45.69 34.37 -85.15
C THR A 583 45.13 33.07 -84.54
N GLU A 584 44.38 32.27 -85.30
CA GLU A 584 43.89 30.94 -84.88
C GLU A 584 45.03 29.92 -84.64
N ALA A 585 45.99 29.78 -85.56
CA ALA A 585 47.01 28.72 -85.47
C ALA A 585 47.99 28.84 -84.29
N LYS A 586 48.09 30.03 -83.66
CA LYS A 586 48.91 30.25 -82.46
C LYS A 586 48.12 29.98 -81.18
N ASN A 587 46.84 30.34 -81.15
CA ASN A 587 45.95 30.09 -80.02
C ASN A 587 45.67 28.58 -79.87
N ASP A 588 45.52 27.84 -80.96
CA ASP A 588 45.26 26.39 -80.94
C ASP A 588 46.40 25.57 -80.29
N ALA A 589 47.65 26.03 -80.42
CA ALA A 589 48.81 25.35 -79.86
C ALA A 589 48.97 25.57 -78.34
N GLU A 590 48.67 26.78 -77.85
CA GLU A 590 48.65 27.08 -76.40
C GLU A 590 47.41 26.47 -75.71
N GLU A 591 46.25 26.51 -76.36
CA GLU A 591 45.00 25.93 -75.84
C GLU A 591 45.09 24.40 -75.70
N SER A 592 45.76 23.72 -76.65
CA SER A 592 45.95 22.26 -76.57
C SER A 592 46.86 21.80 -75.42
N ALA A 593 47.85 22.61 -75.03
CA ALA A 593 48.76 22.32 -73.92
C ALA A 593 48.08 22.53 -72.57
N ASP A 594 47.30 23.61 -72.43
CA ASP A 594 46.52 23.89 -71.21
C ASP A 594 45.39 22.86 -71.02
N LEU A 595 44.76 22.42 -72.11
CA LEU A 595 43.74 21.37 -72.07
C LEU A 595 44.32 20.00 -71.61
N ALA A 596 45.57 19.69 -71.98
CA ALA A 596 46.24 18.47 -71.56
C ALA A 596 46.59 18.47 -70.07
N GLU A 597 47.03 19.61 -69.53
CA GLU A 597 47.32 19.76 -68.09
C GLU A 597 46.04 19.78 -67.25
N GLN A 598 44.98 20.44 -67.72
CA GLN A 598 43.65 20.38 -67.08
C GLN A 598 43.09 18.95 -67.03
N ARG A 599 43.26 18.16 -68.11
CA ARG A 599 42.85 16.74 -68.12
C ARG A 599 43.65 15.90 -67.13
N ARG A 600 44.95 16.17 -66.96
CA ARG A 600 45.78 15.49 -65.96
C ARG A 600 45.33 15.80 -64.54
N ILE A 601 45.03 17.07 -64.25
CA ILE A 601 44.51 17.52 -62.94
C ILE A 601 43.10 16.95 -62.68
N GLN A 602 42.22 16.90 -63.70
CA GLN A 602 40.92 16.24 -63.56
C GLN A 602 41.04 14.73 -63.36
N ALA A 603 42.00 14.07 -64.01
CA ALA A 603 42.25 12.64 -63.83
C ALA A 603 42.75 12.33 -62.40
N THR A 604 43.61 13.17 -61.83
CA THR A 604 44.08 12.99 -60.43
C THR A 604 43.00 13.35 -59.41
N GLN A 605 42.21 14.40 -59.64
CA GLN A 605 41.07 14.75 -58.78
C GLN A 605 39.97 13.69 -58.81
N SER A 606 39.67 13.12 -59.99
CA SER A 606 38.68 12.04 -60.12
C SER A 606 39.15 10.74 -59.47
N ALA A 607 40.44 10.41 -59.56
CA ALA A 607 41.02 9.27 -58.84
C ALA A 607 40.98 9.46 -57.31
N ALA A 608 41.27 10.67 -56.81
CA ALA A 608 41.17 10.99 -55.38
C ALA A 608 39.72 10.92 -54.89
N LEU A 609 38.75 11.44 -55.66
CA LEU A 609 37.33 11.37 -55.35
C LEU A 609 36.80 9.92 -55.38
N ALA A 610 37.31 9.08 -56.28
CA ALA A 610 36.94 7.67 -56.34
C ALA A 610 37.43 6.90 -55.10
N GLU A 611 38.62 7.21 -54.60
CA GLU A 611 39.15 6.60 -53.37
C GLU A 611 38.40 7.09 -52.12
N GLU A 612 38.07 8.37 -52.04
CA GLU A 612 37.25 8.93 -50.97
C GLU A 612 35.85 8.28 -50.94
N ARG A 613 35.23 8.10 -52.12
CA ARG A 613 33.96 7.37 -52.25
C ARG A 613 34.07 5.90 -51.85
N ARG A 614 35.20 5.23 -52.15
CA ARG A 614 35.45 3.84 -51.74
C ARG A 614 35.53 3.73 -50.21
N ILE A 615 36.25 4.64 -49.56
CA ILE A 615 36.35 4.69 -48.09
C ILE A 615 34.97 4.98 -47.47
N ALA A 616 34.21 5.92 -48.04
CA ALA A 616 32.85 6.22 -47.60
C ALA A 616 31.89 5.02 -47.77
N ALA A 617 32.01 4.26 -48.86
CA ALA A 617 31.22 3.06 -49.11
C ALA A 617 31.52 1.94 -48.09
N VAL A 618 32.80 1.71 -47.76
CA VAL A 618 33.19 0.72 -46.74
C VAL A 618 32.70 1.14 -45.35
N LYS A 619 32.77 2.44 -45.03
CA LYS A 619 32.22 2.96 -43.77
C LYS A 619 30.70 2.78 -43.70
N ALA A 620 29.98 3.08 -44.78
CA ALA A 620 28.54 2.89 -44.87
C ALA A 620 28.13 1.41 -44.78
N GLU A 621 28.95 0.49 -45.32
CA GLU A 621 28.73 -0.96 -45.19
C GLU A 621 28.91 -1.43 -43.74
N GLY A 622 29.91 -0.89 -43.02
CA GLY A 622 30.10 -1.12 -41.58
C GLY A 622 28.91 -0.62 -40.75
N GLU A 623 28.47 0.61 -40.99
CA GLU A 623 27.30 1.22 -40.32
C GLU A 623 26.01 0.43 -40.62
N ALA A 624 25.83 -0.04 -41.85
CA ALA A 624 24.69 -0.89 -42.23
C ALA A 624 24.72 -2.26 -41.56
N SER A 625 25.92 -2.85 -41.39
CA SER A 625 26.09 -4.13 -40.67
C SER A 625 25.79 -3.98 -39.17
N GLU A 626 26.25 -2.91 -38.53
CA GLU A 626 25.92 -2.62 -37.13
C GLU A 626 24.42 -2.37 -36.95
N ALA A 627 23.80 -1.60 -37.85
CA ALA A 627 22.35 -1.39 -37.86
C ALA A 627 21.57 -2.69 -38.05
N ALA A 628 22.06 -3.62 -38.88
CA ALA A 628 21.45 -4.93 -39.08
C ALA A 628 21.56 -5.84 -37.85
N ILE A 629 22.66 -5.77 -37.10
CA ILE A 629 22.83 -6.48 -35.83
C ILE A 629 21.87 -5.91 -34.77
N ALA A 630 21.83 -4.58 -34.64
CA ALA A 630 20.91 -3.90 -33.72
C ALA A 630 19.43 -4.21 -34.05
N ALA A 631 19.08 -4.28 -35.33
CA ALA A 631 17.73 -4.66 -35.76
C ALA A 631 17.36 -6.10 -35.38
N ARG A 632 18.29 -7.06 -35.49
CA ARG A 632 18.07 -8.45 -35.04
C ARG A 632 17.94 -8.56 -33.52
N GLU A 633 18.72 -7.80 -32.76
CA GLU A 633 18.59 -7.76 -31.30
C GLU A 633 17.26 -7.14 -30.87
N ALA A 634 16.83 -6.07 -31.53
CA ALA A 634 15.52 -5.46 -31.31
C ALA A 634 14.37 -6.42 -31.68
N GLU A 635 14.48 -7.17 -32.78
CA GLU A 635 13.50 -8.21 -33.15
C GLU A 635 13.42 -9.32 -32.11
N LYS A 636 14.57 -9.77 -31.57
CA LYS A 636 14.62 -10.77 -30.51
C LYS A 636 13.97 -10.26 -29.21
N GLN A 637 14.24 -9.01 -28.84
CA GLN A 637 13.59 -8.37 -27.68
C GLN A 637 12.08 -8.25 -27.90
N ALA A 638 11.64 -7.81 -29.08
CA ALA A 638 10.22 -7.72 -29.42
C ALA A 638 9.51 -9.08 -29.36
N ASN A 639 10.16 -10.17 -29.80
CA ASN A 639 9.60 -11.51 -29.68
C ASN A 639 9.50 -11.99 -28.22
N GLN A 640 10.50 -11.70 -27.38
CA GLN A 640 10.44 -11.99 -25.95
C GLN A 640 9.34 -11.19 -25.23
N GLU A 641 9.19 -9.91 -25.58
CA GLU A 641 8.11 -9.08 -25.06
C GLU A 641 6.74 -9.57 -25.51
N LYS A 642 6.63 -10.04 -26.76
CA LYS A 642 5.39 -10.66 -27.28
C LYS A 642 5.04 -11.95 -26.53
N GLU A 643 5.99 -12.86 -26.32
CA GLU A 643 5.76 -14.09 -25.54
C GLU A 643 5.33 -13.75 -24.11
N ARG A 644 5.98 -12.77 -23.48
CA ARG A 644 5.60 -12.30 -22.15
C ARG A 644 4.20 -11.69 -22.15
N ALA A 645 3.84 -10.90 -23.16
CA ALA A 645 2.50 -10.32 -23.29
C ALA A 645 1.43 -11.41 -23.50
N GLU A 646 1.73 -12.47 -24.25
CA GLU A 646 0.83 -13.62 -24.42
C GLU A 646 0.64 -14.40 -23.10
N GLN A 647 1.70 -14.60 -22.33
CA GLN A 647 1.62 -15.23 -21.00
C GLN A 647 0.83 -14.38 -20.01
N GLU A 648 1.09 -13.07 -19.95
CA GLU A 648 0.34 -12.15 -19.07
C GLU A 648 -1.13 -12.03 -19.49
N LYS A 649 -1.43 -12.08 -20.80
CA LYS A 649 -2.81 -12.14 -21.29
C LYS A 649 -3.50 -13.44 -20.84
N SER A 650 -2.86 -14.59 -21.01
CA SER A 650 -3.41 -15.88 -20.56
C SER A 650 -3.64 -15.90 -19.05
N ARG A 651 -2.73 -15.30 -18.28
CA ARG A 651 -2.85 -15.15 -16.82
C ARG A 651 -4.00 -14.21 -16.44
N ALA A 652 -4.15 -13.09 -17.15
CA ALA A 652 -5.26 -12.17 -16.94
C ALA A 652 -6.61 -12.82 -17.25
N ASP A 653 -6.69 -13.61 -18.34
CA ASP A 653 -7.88 -14.38 -18.68
C ASP A 653 -8.20 -15.42 -17.60
N GLN A 654 -7.21 -16.18 -17.13
CA GLN A 654 -7.38 -17.15 -16.03
C GLN A 654 -7.93 -16.48 -14.76
N LEU A 655 -7.31 -15.39 -14.30
CA LEU A 655 -7.76 -14.64 -13.12
C LEU A 655 -9.16 -14.06 -13.32
N ARG A 656 -9.49 -13.63 -14.53
CA ARG A 656 -10.82 -13.13 -14.88
C ARG A 656 -11.88 -14.22 -14.73
N TYR A 657 -11.65 -15.43 -15.26
CA TYR A 657 -12.59 -16.54 -15.11
C TYR A 657 -12.78 -16.97 -13.65
N LEU A 658 -11.71 -16.98 -12.85
CA LEU A 658 -11.81 -17.26 -11.40
C LEU A 658 -12.62 -16.19 -10.66
N ALA A 659 -12.39 -14.91 -10.98
CA ALA A 659 -13.16 -13.82 -10.40
C ALA A 659 -14.66 -13.91 -10.77
N ILE A 660 -14.98 -14.27 -12.01
CA ILE A 660 -16.36 -14.52 -12.44
C ILE A 660 -16.95 -15.70 -11.69
N ALA A 661 -16.22 -16.82 -11.58
CA ALA A 661 -16.65 -18.01 -10.85
C ALA A 661 -17.06 -17.66 -9.40
N ASN A 662 -16.21 -16.94 -8.67
CA ASN A 662 -16.51 -16.57 -7.29
C ASN A 662 -17.68 -15.58 -7.21
N ALA A 663 -17.77 -14.63 -8.15
CA ALA A 663 -18.89 -13.69 -8.20
C ALA A 663 -20.24 -14.39 -8.43
N ILE A 664 -20.32 -15.34 -9.37
CA ILE A 664 -21.57 -16.07 -9.64
C ILE A 664 -21.89 -17.08 -8.52
N ALA A 665 -20.88 -17.67 -7.87
CA ALA A 665 -21.05 -18.55 -6.72
C ALA A 665 -21.65 -17.82 -5.52
N VAL A 666 -21.14 -16.63 -5.18
CA VAL A 666 -21.71 -15.77 -4.10
C VAL A 666 -23.14 -15.33 -4.43
N LYS A 667 -23.43 -15.09 -5.71
CA LYS A 667 -24.76 -14.64 -6.15
C LYS A 667 -25.77 -15.78 -6.19
N ALA A 668 -25.35 -17.01 -6.44
CA ALA A 668 -26.24 -18.16 -6.61
C ALA A 668 -27.18 -18.37 -5.41
N PRO A 669 -26.72 -18.45 -4.13
CA PRO A 669 -27.59 -18.63 -2.97
C PRO A 669 -28.65 -17.53 -2.79
N GLN A 670 -28.41 -16.33 -3.31
CA GLN A 670 -29.28 -15.15 -3.19
C GLN A 670 -30.46 -15.17 -4.19
N LEU A 671 -30.45 -16.07 -5.16
CA LEU A 671 -31.52 -16.18 -6.14
C LEU A 671 -32.71 -16.99 -5.59
N ASN A 672 -33.92 -16.58 -6.00
CA ASN A 672 -35.15 -17.27 -5.63
C ASN A 672 -35.52 -18.42 -6.60
N ASP A 673 -35.00 -18.42 -7.84
CA ASP A 673 -35.22 -19.50 -8.81
C ASP A 673 -34.22 -20.64 -8.56
N PRO A 674 -34.66 -21.83 -8.13
CA PRO A 674 -33.78 -22.97 -7.87
C PRO A 674 -33.02 -23.46 -9.12
N GLN A 675 -33.65 -23.38 -10.30
CA GLN A 675 -33.00 -23.83 -11.55
C GLN A 675 -31.86 -22.88 -11.93
N LEU A 676 -32.10 -21.57 -11.93
CA LEU A 676 -31.05 -20.59 -12.21
C LEU A 676 -29.95 -20.59 -11.13
N LYS A 677 -30.31 -20.76 -9.85
CA LYS A 677 -29.35 -20.93 -8.75
C LYS A 677 -28.42 -22.11 -9.00
N GLY A 678 -28.97 -23.29 -9.31
CA GLY A 678 -28.17 -24.48 -9.60
C GLY A 678 -27.31 -24.33 -10.85
N LEU A 679 -27.82 -23.65 -11.89
CA LEU A 679 -27.04 -23.35 -13.09
C LEU A 679 -25.85 -22.42 -12.81
N LEU A 680 -26.03 -21.35 -12.04
CA LEU A 680 -24.92 -20.46 -11.69
C LEU A 680 -23.89 -21.18 -10.81
N ALA A 681 -24.34 -21.96 -9.83
CA ALA A 681 -23.46 -22.74 -8.96
C ALA A 681 -22.63 -23.79 -9.75
N GLN A 682 -23.28 -24.51 -10.67
CA GLN A 682 -22.62 -25.48 -11.54
C GLN A 682 -21.62 -24.81 -12.48
N GLN A 683 -21.98 -23.64 -13.04
CA GLN A 683 -21.09 -22.90 -13.92
C GLN A 683 -19.87 -22.36 -13.18
N ALA A 684 -20.05 -21.90 -11.94
CA ALA A 684 -18.97 -21.48 -11.07
C ALA A 684 -17.97 -22.62 -10.85
N TYR A 685 -18.49 -23.81 -10.52
CA TYR A 685 -17.70 -25.03 -10.37
C TYR A 685 -16.92 -25.38 -11.64
N SER A 686 -17.56 -25.33 -12.82
CA SER A 686 -16.91 -25.63 -14.10
C SER A 686 -15.76 -24.67 -14.41
N PHE A 687 -15.93 -23.35 -14.16
CA PHE A 687 -14.86 -22.38 -14.31
C PHE A 687 -13.74 -22.60 -13.29
N ASN A 688 -14.07 -22.84 -12.03
CA ASN A 688 -13.06 -23.11 -11.01
C ASN A 688 -12.28 -24.39 -11.34
N LYS A 689 -12.92 -25.50 -11.73
CA LYS A 689 -12.25 -26.75 -12.12
C LYS A 689 -11.32 -26.58 -13.33
N ARG A 690 -11.65 -25.69 -14.27
CA ARG A 690 -10.87 -25.47 -15.50
C ARG A 690 -9.67 -24.55 -15.28
N TYR A 691 -9.85 -23.50 -14.49
CA TYR A 691 -8.87 -22.42 -14.35
C TYR A 691 -8.17 -22.39 -12.98
N SER A 692 -8.60 -23.22 -12.03
CA SER A 692 -8.00 -23.36 -10.71
C SER A 692 -7.48 -24.78 -10.51
N ASN A 693 -6.36 -24.89 -9.79
CA ASN A 693 -5.93 -26.15 -9.17
C ASN A 693 -6.48 -26.29 -7.74
N TYR A 694 -7.38 -25.39 -7.34
CA TYR A 694 -7.90 -25.26 -5.98
C TYR A 694 -9.33 -25.81 -5.87
N ASN A 695 -9.48 -26.96 -5.20
CA ASN A 695 -10.77 -27.65 -5.06
C ASN A 695 -11.57 -27.21 -3.82
N TYR A 696 -11.01 -26.34 -2.97
CA TYR A 696 -11.54 -25.99 -1.64
C TYR A 696 -12.01 -24.54 -1.53
N ASP A 697 -12.52 -23.96 -2.61
CA ASP A 697 -13.04 -22.58 -2.61
C ASP A 697 -14.37 -22.52 -1.82
N PRO A 698 -14.44 -21.74 -0.72
CA PRO A 698 -15.63 -21.66 0.13
C PRO A 698 -16.87 -21.13 -0.59
N GLU A 699 -16.70 -20.15 -1.47
CA GLU A 699 -17.79 -19.57 -2.24
C GLU A 699 -18.37 -20.59 -3.22
N ILE A 700 -17.52 -21.34 -3.92
CA ILE A 700 -17.94 -22.43 -4.82
C ILE A 700 -18.64 -23.54 -4.04
N TYR A 701 -18.09 -23.93 -2.89
CA TYR A 701 -18.69 -24.94 -2.02
C TYR A 701 -20.10 -24.53 -1.59
N ASP A 702 -20.26 -23.31 -1.06
CA ASP A 702 -21.55 -22.79 -0.60
C ASP A 702 -22.56 -22.69 -1.76
N GLY A 703 -22.12 -22.19 -2.92
CA GLY A 703 -22.96 -22.11 -4.11
C GLY A 703 -23.57 -23.46 -4.49
N LEU A 704 -22.73 -24.50 -4.57
CA LEU A 704 -23.17 -25.88 -4.88
C LEU A 704 -24.05 -26.46 -3.76
N TYR A 705 -23.64 -26.28 -2.51
CA TYR A 705 -24.34 -26.85 -1.35
C TYR A 705 -25.75 -26.30 -1.19
N TYR A 706 -25.91 -24.97 -1.23
CA TYR A 706 -27.22 -24.32 -1.10
C TYR A 706 -28.11 -24.55 -2.33
N ALA A 707 -27.53 -24.71 -3.53
CA ALA A 707 -28.29 -25.14 -4.70
C ALA A 707 -28.90 -26.53 -4.50
N LEU A 708 -28.10 -27.52 -4.07
CA LEU A 708 -28.60 -28.86 -3.76
C LEU A 708 -29.63 -28.86 -2.61
N LYS A 709 -29.47 -27.96 -1.65
CA LYS A 709 -30.36 -27.82 -0.50
C LYS A 709 -31.76 -27.36 -0.92
N ASP A 710 -31.85 -26.42 -1.86
CA ASP A 710 -33.14 -25.96 -2.41
C ASP A 710 -33.88 -27.05 -3.19
N PHE A 711 -33.15 -27.97 -3.83
CA PHE A 711 -33.73 -29.17 -4.45
C PHE A 711 -34.12 -30.26 -3.43
N GLY A 712 -33.82 -30.07 -2.14
CA GLY A 712 -34.09 -31.06 -1.10
C GLY A 712 -33.29 -32.35 -1.26
N HIS A 713 -32.11 -32.27 -1.89
CA HIS A 713 -31.30 -33.44 -2.21
C HIS A 713 -30.84 -34.18 -0.94
N ALA A 714 -30.74 -35.51 -0.99
CA ALA A 714 -30.46 -36.33 0.20
C ALA A 714 -29.16 -35.97 0.94
N LEU A 715 -28.16 -35.41 0.22
CA LEU A 715 -26.90 -34.95 0.81
C LEU A 715 -27.05 -33.76 1.76
N THR A 716 -28.13 -32.99 1.66
CA THR A 716 -28.34 -31.81 2.49
C THR A 716 -29.20 -32.09 3.72
N ASN A 717 -29.70 -33.32 3.89
CA ASN A 717 -30.56 -33.67 5.02
C ASN A 717 -29.78 -33.85 6.33
N LYS A 718 -30.41 -33.46 7.45
CA LYS A 718 -30.00 -33.87 8.79
C LYS A 718 -30.58 -35.26 9.07
N ILE A 719 -29.83 -36.10 9.77
CA ILE A 719 -30.24 -37.47 10.07
C ILE A 719 -30.49 -37.57 11.57
N LYS A 720 -31.67 -38.07 11.94
CA LYS A 720 -32.05 -38.26 13.34
C LYS A 720 -31.79 -39.70 13.77
N GLY A 721 -30.94 -39.89 14.77
CA GLY A 721 -30.72 -41.20 15.39
C GLY A 721 -30.78 -41.20 16.91
N HIS A 722 -30.53 -40.06 17.55
CA HIS A 722 -30.55 -39.94 19.00
C HIS A 722 -31.79 -39.15 19.46
N ASN A 723 -32.37 -39.54 20.59
CA ASN A 723 -33.51 -38.84 21.20
C ASN A 723 -33.06 -37.76 22.21
N LYS A 724 -31.76 -37.73 22.50
CA LYS A 724 -31.04 -36.73 23.28
C LYS A 724 -29.81 -36.30 22.49
N SER A 725 -29.08 -35.33 23.04
CA SER A 725 -27.78 -34.87 22.53
C SER A 725 -26.90 -36.00 21.98
N ALA A 726 -26.47 -35.83 20.73
CA ALA A 726 -25.50 -36.69 20.06
C ALA A 726 -24.10 -36.15 20.43
N LYS A 727 -23.33 -36.95 21.17
CA LYS A 727 -22.10 -36.49 21.82
C LYS A 727 -20.84 -36.83 21.05
N VAL A 728 -20.85 -37.94 20.32
CA VAL A 728 -19.66 -38.45 19.64
C VAL A 728 -20.06 -38.95 18.25
N VAL A 729 -19.24 -38.62 17.26
CA VAL A 729 -19.27 -39.24 15.94
C VAL A 729 -17.84 -39.59 15.54
N ILE A 730 -17.67 -40.77 14.94
CA ILE A 730 -16.39 -41.20 14.37
C ILE A 730 -16.62 -41.83 13.00
N GLY A 731 -15.68 -41.64 12.08
CA GLY A 731 -15.64 -42.36 10.81
C GLY A 731 -15.53 -43.87 11.02
N GLY A 732 -16.05 -44.64 10.07
CA GLY A 732 -15.80 -46.08 10.01
C GLY A 732 -14.60 -46.43 9.15
N ILE A 733 -14.32 -47.73 8.99
CA ILE A 733 -13.23 -48.24 8.14
C ILE A 733 -13.51 -47.93 6.66
N THR A 734 -14.78 -47.88 6.28
CA THR A 734 -15.20 -47.58 4.91
C THR A 734 -15.87 -46.21 4.82
N ASP A 735 -15.83 -45.57 3.65
CA ASP A 735 -16.49 -44.28 3.41
C ASP A 735 -18.01 -44.31 3.58
N ASP A 736 -18.60 -45.51 3.50
CA ASP A 736 -20.04 -45.72 3.52
C ASP A 736 -20.53 -46.18 4.90
N GLU A 737 -19.70 -46.06 5.94
CA GLU A 737 -20.10 -46.31 7.30
C GLU A 737 -19.51 -45.29 8.30
N PHE A 738 -20.24 -45.01 9.37
CA PHE A 738 -19.75 -44.23 10.50
C PHE A 738 -20.50 -44.61 11.79
N TYR A 739 -19.97 -44.21 12.94
CA TYR A 739 -20.57 -44.54 14.23
C TYR A 739 -20.92 -43.28 15.00
N SER A 740 -22.02 -43.32 15.75
CA SER A 740 -22.38 -42.22 16.64
C SER A 740 -22.95 -42.68 17.96
N ALA A 741 -22.72 -41.86 18.98
CA ALA A 741 -23.21 -42.13 20.32
C ALA A 741 -23.80 -40.87 20.97
N GLY A 742 -24.82 -41.07 21.80
CA GLY A 742 -25.56 -39.99 22.44
C GLY A 742 -25.53 -40.04 23.96
N ALA A 743 -26.05 -38.98 24.59
CA ALA A 743 -26.21 -38.85 26.03
C ALA A 743 -27.16 -39.90 26.66
N GLN A 744 -27.86 -40.66 25.83
CA GLN A 744 -28.72 -41.79 26.22
C GLN A 744 -28.00 -43.15 26.26
N GLY A 745 -26.71 -43.20 25.92
CA GLY A 745 -25.86 -44.39 26.02
C GLY A 745 -25.99 -45.39 24.88
N SER A 746 -26.83 -45.09 23.88
CA SER A 746 -26.92 -45.89 22.66
C SER A 746 -25.77 -45.58 21.72
N ILE A 747 -25.28 -46.62 21.04
CA ILE A 747 -24.30 -46.53 19.96
C ILE A 747 -24.96 -47.05 18.69
N LEU A 748 -24.90 -46.24 17.63
CA LEU A 748 -25.47 -46.53 16.33
C LEU A 748 -24.36 -46.66 15.29
N LYS A 749 -24.47 -47.67 14.44
CA LYS A 749 -23.70 -47.81 13.21
C LYS A 749 -24.55 -47.28 12.08
N TRP A 750 -24.01 -46.38 11.27
CA TRP A 750 -24.68 -45.85 10.09
C TRP A 750 -24.06 -46.50 8.88
N THR A 751 -24.87 -46.98 7.96
CA THR A 751 -24.44 -47.51 6.67
C THR A 751 -25.18 -46.83 5.54
N LYS A 752 -24.50 -46.59 4.43
CA LYS A 752 -25.08 -45.92 3.27
C LYS A 752 -25.73 -46.93 2.33
N ASN A 753 -27.03 -46.77 2.07
CA ASN A 753 -27.77 -47.56 1.08
C ASN A 753 -28.33 -46.66 -0.02
N SER A 754 -27.81 -46.82 -1.25
CA SER A 754 -28.26 -46.20 -2.51
C SER A 754 -28.24 -44.66 -2.60
N SER A 755 -28.36 -43.95 -1.48
CA SER A 755 -28.26 -42.49 -1.29
C SER A 755 -28.62 -42.04 0.14
N GLN A 756 -29.14 -42.93 0.99
CA GLN A 756 -29.56 -42.62 2.37
C GLN A 756 -28.69 -43.34 3.41
N TRP A 757 -28.59 -42.74 4.59
CA TRP A 757 -27.90 -43.32 5.73
C TRP A 757 -28.90 -44.04 6.64
N VAL A 758 -28.64 -45.31 6.91
CA VAL A 758 -29.48 -46.18 7.73
C VAL A 758 -28.74 -46.52 9.02
N ALA A 759 -29.42 -46.37 10.16
CA ALA A 759 -28.85 -46.70 11.47
C ALA A 759 -29.20 -48.12 11.92
N ASP A 760 -28.16 -48.87 12.27
CA ASP A 760 -28.23 -50.12 13.01
C ASP A 760 -27.77 -49.91 14.45
N THR A 761 -28.45 -50.54 15.40
CA THR A 761 -28.09 -50.43 16.82
C THR A 761 -26.94 -51.38 17.15
N VAL A 762 -25.78 -50.82 17.49
CA VAL A 762 -24.64 -51.57 18.04
C VAL A 762 -24.86 -51.80 19.53
N ALA A 763 -25.23 -50.74 20.25
CA ALA A 763 -25.56 -50.81 21.66
C ALA A 763 -26.89 -50.08 21.95
N PRO A 764 -27.83 -50.71 22.67
CA PRO A 764 -29.14 -50.13 22.92
C PRO A 764 -29.07 -48.95 23.90
N ILE A 765 -30.20 -48.25 24.07
CA ILE A 765 -30.36 -47.16 25.04
C ILE A 765 -30.10 -47.70 26.44
N ARG A 766 -29.19 -47.06 27.16
CA ARG A 766 -28.73 -47.46 28.50
C ARG A 766 -28.74 -46.23 29.39
N ASN A 767 -29.91 -45.97 30.01
CA ASN A 767 -30.11 -44.82 30.88
C ASN A 767 -29.02 -44.74 31.97
N ARG A 768 -28.50 -43.54 32.22
CA ARG A 768 -27.36 -43.23 33.12
C ARG A 768 -25.97 -43.63 32.60
N ARG A 769 -25.83 -44.03 31.34
CA ARG A 769 -24.54 -44.16 30.66
C ARG A 769 -24.44 -43.11 29.56
N VAL A 770 -23.54 -42.13 29.73
CA VAL A 770 -23.26 -41.12 28.69
C VAL A 770 -21.95 -41.51 28.01
N VAL A 771 -21.97 -41.75 26.71
CA VAL A 771 -20.74 -41.96 25.92
C VAL A 771 -20.10 -40.59 25.69
N LYS A 772 -18.82 -40.44 26.07
CA LYS A 772 -18.05 -39.19 25.91
C LYS A 772 -16.94 -39.30 24.88
N SER A 773 -16.44 -40.50 24.63
CA SER A 773 -15.39 -40.74 23.65
C SER A 773 -15.59 -42.10 23.00
N MET A 774 -15.25 -42.19 21.72
CA MET A 774 -15.14 -43.43 20.98
C MET A 774 -13.85 -43.38 20.17
N ILE A 775 -13.14 -44.50 20.10
CA ILE A 775 -11.93 -44.65 19.28
C ILE A 775 -12.00 -45.99 18.55
N PHE A 776 -11.38 -46.04 17.39
CA PHE A 776 -11.39 -47.20 16.52
C PHE A 776 -9.98 -47.79 16.43
N ASP A 777 -9.89 -49.11 16.56
CA ASP A 777 -8.70 -49.89 16.23
C ASP A 777 -8.96 -50.56 14.88
N GLU A 778 -8.38 -49.97 13.84
CA GLU A 778 -8.58 -50.37 12.45
C GLU A 778 -8.02 -51.76 12.15
N GLU A 779 -6.88 -52.10 12.76
CA GLU A 779 -6.19 -53.37 12.52
C GLU A 779 -7.00 -54.56 13.05
N ASN A 780 -7.60 -54.39 14.23
CA ASN A 780 -8.36 -55.46 14.88
C ASN A 780 -9.88 -55.37 14.64
N ASN A 781 -10.36 -54.32 13.98
CA ASN A 781 -11.79 -54.01 13.79
C ASN A 781 -12.57 -53.97 15.12
N ILE A 782 -11.97 -53.32 16.11
CA ILE A 782 -12.53 -53.16 17.46
C ILE A 782 -12.83 -51.68 17.68
N MET A 783 -14.03 -51.39 18.16
CA MET A 783 -14.39 -50.04 18.63
C MET A 783 -14.42 -50.01 20.14
N PHE A 784 -13.75 -49.04 20.73
CA PHE A 784 -13.83 -48.76 22.15
C PHE A 784 -14.77 -47.58 22.40
N ALA A 785 -15.64 -47.71 23.39
CA ALA A 785 -16.50 -46.63 23.85
C ALA A 785 -16.35 -46.43 25.35
N ALA A 786 -16.25 -45.18 25.76
CA ALA A 786 -16.07 -44.81 27.16
C ALA A 786 -16.80 -43.51 27.48
N GLY A 787 -17.07 -43.30 28.76
CA GLY A 787 -17.77 -42.12 29.23
C GLY A 787 -18.17 -42.25 30.69
N GLN A 788 -19.31 -41.67 31.06
CA GLN A 788 -19.81 -41.75 32.43
C GLN A 788 -20.55 -43.07 32.65
N PHE A 789 -19.79 -44.16 32.68
CA PHE A 789 -20.26 -45.52 32.94
C PHE A 789 -19.95 -45.89 34.39
N ILE A 790 -20.64 -45.25 35.33
CA ILE A 790 -20.34 -45.43 36.75
C ILE A 790 -20.90 -46.79 37.20
N THR A 791 -20.00 -47.65 37.66
CA THR A 791 -20.34 -48.90 38.35
C THR A 791 -20.87 -48.63 39.76
N GLU A 792 -21.53 -49.59 40.40
CA GLU A 792 -21.99 -49.44 41.79
C GLU A 792 -20.85 -49.11 42.77
N SER A 793 -19.61 -49.47 42.42
CA SER A 793 -18.38 -49.15 43.16
C SER A 793 -17.81 -47.76 42.87
N GLY A 794 -18.41 -46.97 41.97
CA GLY A 794 -17.94 -45.63 41.61
C GLY A 794 -16.82 -45.58 40.56
N GLU A 795 -16.42 -46.72 39.99
CA GLU A 795 -15.42 -46.80 38.92
C GLU A 795 -16.05 -46.56 37.55
N SER A 796 -15.33 -45.87 36.66
CA SER A 796 -15.68 -45.78 35.23
C SER A 796 -15.12 -47.00 34.49
N ILE A 797 -15.80 -47.42 33.41
CA ILE A 797 -15.39 -48.56 32.59
C ILE A 797 -15.27 -48.16 31.12
N ILE A 798 -14.47 -48.92 30.37
CA ILE A 798 -14.41 -48.86 28.90
C ILE A 798 -15.05 -50.13 28.35
N GLU A 799 -15.86 -49.99 27.32
CA GLU A 799 -16.51 -51.08 26.62
C GLU A 799 -15.83 -51.28 25.25
N SER A 800 -15.36 -52.49 24.96
CA SER A 800 -14.82 -52.85 23.64
C SER A 800 -15.82 -53.70 22.87
N TYR A 801 -16.09 -53.32 21.62
CA TYR A 801 -17.02 -53.96 20.71
C TYR A 801 -16.24 -54.55 19.53
N ASP A 802 -16.34 -55.86 19.35
CA ASP A 802 -15.81 -56.54 18.16
C ASP A 802 -16.79 -56.39 17.00
N LEU A 803 -16.44 -55.55 16.03
CA LEU A 803 -17.36 -55.17 14.96
C LEU A 803 -17.44 -56.20 13.83
N THR A 804 -16.69 -57.30 13.91
CA THR A 804 -16.88 -58.46 13.04
C THR A 804 -18.18 -59.21 13.35
N GLN A 805 -18.70 -59.04 14.57
CA GLN A 805 -19.90 -59.70 15.06
C GLN A 805 -21.14 -58.83 14.82
N ASN A 806 -22.26 -59.45 14.45
CA ASN A 806 -23.52 -58.73 14.33
C ASN A 806 -24.14 -58.54 15.73
N ARG A 807 -24.20 -57.29 16.21
CA ARG A 807 -24.58 -56.89 17.59
C ARG A 807 -23.64 -57.47 18.66
N PRO A 808 -22.40 -56.97 18.74
CA PRO A 808 -21.40 -57.47 19.69
C PRO A 808 -21.79 -57.16 21.14
N ASP A 809 -21.66 -58.16 22.01
CA ASP A 809 -21.68 -57.93 23.46
C ASP A 809 -20.36 -57.24 23.87
N PRO A 810 -20.41 -56.14 24.64
CA PRO A 810 -19.22 -55.41 24.99
C PRO A 810 -18.36 -56.19 25.98
N LYS A 811 -17.07 -56.33 25.69
CA LYS A 811 -16.09 -56.75 26.69
C LYS A 811 -15.70 -55.55 27.54
N ILE A 812 -15.80 -55.70 28.86
CA ILE A 812 -15.57 -54.61 29.82
C ILE A 812 -14.09 -54.57 30.21
N ILE A 813 -13.48 -53.39 30.05
CA ILE A 813 -12.13 -53.08 30.50
C ILE A 813 -12.25 -52.16 31.72
N LYS A 814 -11.64 -52.58 32.83
CA LYS A 814 -11.62 -51.85 34.10
C LYS A 814 -10.25 -51.15 34.29
N GLY A 815 -10.17 -50.26 35.28
CA GLY A 815 -8.93 -49.56 35.63
C GLY A 815 -8.99 -48.04 35.44
N VAL A 816 -10.16 -47.49 35.11
CA VAL A 816 -10.41 -46.05 35.05
C VAL A 816 -10.98 -45.60 36.41
N SER A 817 -10.35 -44.61 37.03
CA SER A 817 -10.73 -44.10 38.35
C SER A 817 -11.50 -42.79 38.22
N GLY A 818 -12.57 -42.64 39.00
CA GLY A 818 -13.37 -41.41 39.01
C GLY A 818 -14.06 -41.11 37.68
N ALA A 819 -14.15 -39.83 37.34
CA ALA A 819 -14.87 -39.37 36.15
C ALA A 819 -13.99 -39.42 34.89
N PHE A 820 -14.49 -40.11 33.86
CA PHE A 820 -13.85 -40.17 32.54
C PHE A 820 -13.98 -38.83 31.77
N VAL A 821 -12.90 -38.45 31.08
CA VAL A 821 -12.84 -37.28 30.20
C VAL A 821 -12.69 -37.69 28.73
N LYS A 822 -11.53 -38.23 28.32
CA LYS A 822 -11.20 -38.59 26.93
C LYS A 822 -10.31 -39.83 26.89
N MET A 823 -10.30 -40.53 25.75
CA MET A 823 -9.33 -41.59 25.46
C MET A 823 -8.72 -41.42 24.07
N TYR A 824 -7.53 -42.00 23.89
CA TYR A 824 -6.77 -41.96 22.65
C TYR A 824 -6.10 -43.32 22.42
N LEU A 825 -6.03 -43.78 21.16
CA LEU A 825 -5.28 -44.98 20.78
C LEU A 825 -3.95 -44.54 20.18
N ALA A 826 -2.83 -44.99 20.76
CA ALA A 826 -1.50 -44.72 20.22
C ALA A 826 -0.52 -45.82 20.65
N ASP A 827 0.34 -46.24 19.71
CA ASP A 827 1.30 -47.35 19.85
C ASP A 827 0.65 -48.64 20.37
N ASP A 828 -0.53 -49.03 19.85
CA ASP A 828 -1.32 -50.21 20.30
C ASP A 828 -1.82 -50.18 21.76
N HIS A 829 -1.77 -49.01 22.40
CA HIS A 829 -2.23 -48.85 23.77
C HIS A 829 -3.33 -47.79 23.87
N ILE A 830 -4.29 -48.05 24.75
CA ILE A 830 -5.34 -47.09 25.08
C ILE A 830 -4.83 -46.18 26.20
N TRP A 831 -4.77 -44.90 25.90
CA TRP A 831 -4.46 -43.83 26.83
C TRP A 831 -5.76 -43.19 27.29
N VAL A 832 -5.85 -42.87 28.58
CA VAL A 832 -7.08 -42.40 29.21
C VAL A 832 -6.79 -41.20 30.09
N LEU A 833 -7.61 -40.16 29.95
CA LEU A 833 -7.69 -39.04 30.87
C LEU A 833 -8.89 -39.23 31.81
N ASP A 834 -8.61 -39.44 33.09
CA ASP A 834 -9.60 -39.75 34.12
C ASP A 834 -9.47 -38.85 35.36
N GLU A 835 -10.12 -39.22 36.46
CA GLU A 835 -10.19 -38.40 37.69
C GLU A 835 -10.64 -36.94 37.41
N GLY A 836 -11.56 -36.76 36.45
CA GLY A 836 -12.09 -35.46 36.06
C GLY A 836 -11.12 -34.55 35.30
N GLY A 837 -10.02 -35.10 34.78
CA GLY A 837 -9.00 -34.36 34.01
C GLY A 837 -7.68 -34.18 34.75
N THR A 838 -7.43 -34.94 35.81
CA THR A 838 -6.20 -34.76 36.64
C THR A 838 -5.20 -35.89 36.51
N SER A 839 -5.58 -37.03 35.92
CA SER A 839 -4.68 -38.17 35.76
C SER A 839 -4.71 -38.75 34.35
N ILE A 840 -3.52 -39.04 33.82
CA ILE A 840 -3.33 -39.77 32.56
C ILE A 840 -2.87 -41.19 32.89
N LYS A 841 -3.57 -42.17 32.32
CA LYS A 841 -3.28 -43.59 32.47
C LYS A 841 -3.07 -44.26 31.12
N LYS A 842 -2.21 -45.26 31.11
CA LYS A 842 -2.00 -46.18 29.99
C LYS A 842 -2.60 -47.54 30.36
N LEU A 843 -3.41 -48.11 29.48
CA LEU A 843 -3.94 -49.46 29.62
C LEU A 843 -3.05 -50.44 28.87
N VAL A 844 -2.44 -51.38 29.60
CA VAL A 844 -1.55 -52.43 29.06
C VAL A 844 -2.12 -53.78 29.46
N ASN A 845 -2.50 -54.62 28.50
CA ASN A 845 -3.05 -55.96 28.73
C ASN A 845 -4.22 -56.00 29.75
N GLY A 846 -5.09 -54.99 29.72
CA GLY A 846 -6.24 -54.88 30.64
C GLY A 846 -5.90 -54.44 32.07
N LYS A 847 -4.65 -54.03 32.34
CA LYS A 847 -4.24 -53.38 33.60
C LYS A 847 -3.97 -51.90 33.35
N SER A 848 -4.40 -51.05 34.28
CA SER A 848 -4.17 -49.61 34.26
C SER A 848 -2.87 -49.23 34.96
N GLN A 849 -2.00 -48.51 34.25
CA GLN A 849 -0.80 -47.88 34.79
C GLN A 849 -1.01 -46.37 34.80
N LYS A 850 -0.86 -45.73 35.98
CA LYS A 850 -0.86 -44.26 36.09
C LYS A 850 0.47 -43.73 35.58
N ILE A 851 0.43 -42.81 34.62
CA ILE A 851 1.60 -42.24 33.95
C ILE A 851 1.86 -40.83 34.49
N TYR A 852 0.83 -40.00 34.55
CA TYR A 852 0.97 -38.61 34.96
C TYR A 852 -0.18 -38.17 35.88
N GLN A 853 0.12 -37.30 36.83
CA GLN A 853 -0.83 -36.63 37.69
C GLN A 853 -0.58 -35.13 37.60
N SER A 854 -1.62 -34.37 37.26
CA SER A 854 -1.57 -32.92 37.12
C SER A 854 -2.28 -32.26 38.29
N ASP A 855 -1.72 -31.14 38.77
CA ASP A 855 -2.39 -30.25 39.72
C ASP A 855 -3.42 -29.34 39.03
N ILE A 856 -3.25 -29.13 37.73
CA ILE A 856 -4.14 -28.33 36.87
C ILE A 856 -5.01 -29.28 36.07
N LYS A 857 -6.30 -28.96 35.96
CA LYS A 857 -7.24 -29.74 35.17
C LYS A 857 -6.88 -29.70 33.68
N ILE A 858 -6.72 -30.87 33.10
CA ILE A 858 -6.52 -31.11 31.68
C ILE A 858 -7.91 -31.30 31.05
N ASN A 859 -8.21 -30.51 30.04
CA ASN A 859 -9.47 -30.58 29.31
C ASN A 859 -9.42 -31.62 28.20
N ASP A 860 -8.27 -31.71 27.51
CA ASP A 860 -8.06 -32.68 26.44
C ASP A 860 -6.56 -33.01 26.29
N PHE A 861 -6.26 -34.14 25.66
CA PHE A 861 -4.90 -34.57 25.41
C PHE A 861 -4.77 -35.37 24.12
N THR A 862 -3.57 -35.38 23.56
CA THR A 862 -3.23 -36.17 22.38
C THR A 862 -1.88 -36.84 22.57
N VAL A 863 -1.74 -38.05 22.05
CA VAL A 863 -0.50 -38.82 22.11
C VAL A 863 0.08 -38.87 20.71
N GLU A 864 1.35 -38.51 20.58
CA GLU A 864 1.99 -38.49 19.29
C GLU A 864 2.47 -39.90 18.91
N GLU A 865 1.99 -40.42 17.78
CA GLU A 865 2.41 -41.73 17.28
C GLU A 865 3.89 -41.74 16.92
N ASN A 866 4.61 -42.81 17.27
CA ASN A 866 6.03 -43.01 16.96
C ASN A 866 7.01 -41.98 17.54
N LYS A 867 6.53 -41.02 18.35
CA LYS A 867 7.35 -40.02 19.07
C LYS A 867 7.11 -40.15 20.57
N ASP A 868 8.05 -39.72 21.40
CA ASP A 868 7.92 -39.85 22.87
C ASP A 868 7.16 -38.69 23.52
N ASN A 869 6.18 -38.10 22.84
CA ASN A 869 5.50 -36.88 23.29
C ASN A 869 4.01 -37.12 23.55
N ILE A 870 3.51 -36.56 24.64
CA ILE A 870 2.08 -36.38 24.93
C ILE A 870 1.84 -34.89 25.13
N TRP A 871 0.80 -34.36 24.49
CA TRP A 871 0.44 -32.96 24.51
C TRP A 871 -0.87 -32.75 25.26
N LEU A 872 -0.88 -31.80 26.18
CA LEU A 872 -1.98 -31.55 27.11
C LEU A 872 -2.53 -30.13 26.90
N ALA A 873 -3.85 -30.03 26.77
CA ALA A 873 -4.58 -28.78 26.82
C ALA A 873 -5.20 -28.58 28.21
N THR A 874 -4.83 -27.49 28.88
CA THR A 874 -5.18 -27.25 30.28
C THR A 874 -6.18 -26.10 30.48
N GLU A 875 -6.88 -26.13 31.62
CA GLU A 875 -7.91 -25.16 32.00
C GLU A 875 -7.36 -23.73 32.17
N ASN A 876 -6.07 -23.58 32.51
CA ASN A 876 -5.43 -22.27 32.67
C ASN A 876 -4.85 -21.70 31.35
N GLY A 877 -4.99 -22.40 30.23
CA GLY A 877 -4.54 -21.94 28.92
C GLY A 877 -3.17 -22.46 28.48
N ASP A 878 -2.51 -23.31 29.27
CA ASP A 878 -1.18 -23.85 28.94
C ASP A 878 -1.27 -25.08 28.04
N LEU A 879 -0.45 -25.07 26.99
CA LEU A 879 -0.08 -26.25 26.22
C LEU A 879 1.15 -26.89 26.88
N VAL A 880 0.95 -28.04 27.52
CA VAL A 880 2.00 -28.76 28.24
C VAL A 880 2.43 -29.98 27.44
N LYS A 881 3.75 -30.17 27.35
CA LYS A 881 4.37 -31.37 26.80
C LYS A 881 4.86 -32.24 27.94
N ILE A 882 4.57 -33.54 27.90
CA ILE A 882 5.17 -34.56 28.77
C ILE A 882 5.71 -35.71 27.89
N ASN A 883 6.62 -36.52 28.42
CA ASN A 883 7.03 -37.75 27.74
C ASN A 883 6.08 -38.93 28.04
N LYS A 884 6.19 -40.06 27.32
CA LYS A 884 5.31 -41.23 27.56
C LYS A 884 5.57 -41.95 28.88
N ALA A 885 6.66 -41.63 29.56
CA ALA A 885 6.94 -42.06 30.93
C ALA A 885 6.23 -41.20 31.99
N GLY A 886 5.70 -40.03 31.61
CA GLY A 886 5.08 -39.06 32.51
C GLY A 886 6.08 -38.11 33.18
N GLU A 887 7.31 -38.07 32.68
CA GLU A 887 8.40 -37.19 33.14
C GLU A 887 8.53 -35.97 32.19
N ASP A 888 9.40 -35.02 32.56
CA ASP A 888 9.75 -33.84 31.75
C ASP A 888 8.57 -32.93 31.35
N ALA A 889 7.65 -32.67 32.28
CA ALA A 889 6.55 -31.75 32.04
C ALA A 889 7.04 -30.31 31.79
N MET A 890 6.80 -29.82 30.57
CA MET A 890 7.24 -28.51 30.10
C MET A 890 6.08 -27.74 29.47
N ILE A 891 5.90 -26.49 29.88
CA ILE A 891 4.95 -25.57 29.22
C ILE A 891 5.60 -25.11 27.92
N MET A 892 4.94 -25.40 26.81
CA MET A 892 5.45 -25.09 25.46
C MET A 892 4.83 -23.81 24.91
N PHE A 893 3.60 -23.51 25.29
CA PHE A 893 2.88 -22.30 24.89
C PHE A 893 1.80 -21.97 25.93
N THR A 894 1.59 -20.68 26.20
CA THR A 894 0.51 -20.21 27.07
C THR A 894 -0.43 -19.34 26.26
N ASN A 895 -1.68 -19.80 26.11
CA ASN A 895 -2.73 -19.05 25.44
C ASN A 895 -3.37 -18.05 26.42
N SER A 896 -3.98 -16.99 25.87
CA SER A 896 -4.68 -15.98 26.68
C SER A 896 -5.99 -16.49 27.29
N ALA A 897 -6.52 -17.60 26.76
CA ALA A 897 -7.75 -18.23 27.19
C ALA A 897 -7.54 -19.73 27.45
N GLU A 898 -8.44 -20.31 28.24
CA GLU A 898 -8.52 -21.75 28.51
C GLU A 898 -8.49 -22.57 27.22
N LEU A 899 -7.63 -23.59 27.19
CA LEU A 899 -7.58 -24.54 26.07
C LEU A 899 -8.65 -25.62 26.28
N SER A 900 -9.55 -25.76 25.32
CA SER A 900 -10.68 -26.68 25.40
C SER A 900 -10.40 -28.02 24.74
N THR A 901 -9.64 -28.04 23.63
CA THR A 901 -9.33 -29.27 22.89
C THR A 901 -7.96 -29.19 22.21
N ILE A 902 -7.38 -30.35 21.89
CA ILE A 902 -6.11 -30.48 21.20
C ILE A 902 -6.12 -31.68 20.25
N THR A 903 -5.44 -31.55 19.12
CA THR A 903 -5.10 -32.69 18.25
C THR A 903 -3.67 -32.57 17.75
N SER A 904 -2.99 -33.71 17.61
CA SER A 904 -1.68 -33.81 16.97
C SER A 904 -1.72 -34.85 15.87
N LYS A 905 -1.30 -34.50 14.66
CA LYS A 905 -1.18 -35.45 13.56
C LYS A 905 -0.09 -34.99 12.59
N PHE A 906 0.72 -35.93 12.10
CA PHE A 906 1.91 -35.65 11.30
C PHE A 906 2.90 -34.73 12.06
N ASN A 907 3.02 -33.47 11.62
CA ASN A 907 3.80 -32.42 12.29
C ASN A 907 2.91 -31.24 12.73
N PHE A 908 1.59 -31.41 12.67
CA PHE A 908 0.66 -30.39 13.14
C PHE A 908 0.30 -30.64 14.59
N ILE A 909 0.43 -29.59 15.41
CA ILE A 909 -0.22 -29.51 16.72
C ILE A 909 -1.25 -28.41 16.62
N VAL A 910 -2.49 -28.74 16.93
CA VAL A 910 -3.62 -27.81 16.83
C VAL A 910 -4.32 -27.75 18.17
N ILE A 911 -4.45 -26.55 18.72
CA ILE A 911 -5.18 -26.32 19.96
C ILE A 911 -6.37 -25.42 19.70
N GLY A 912 -7.49 -25.72 20.33
CA GLY A 912 -8.70 -24.90 20.33
C GLY A 912 -8.93 -24.31 21.70
N ASP A 913 -9.41 -23.07 21.75
CA ASP A 913 -9.74 -22.38 23.01
C ASP A 913 -11.25 -22.16 23.19
N ILE A 914 -11.63 -21.75 24.41
CA ILE A 914 -13.01 -21.47 24.78
C ILE A 914 -13.63 -20.24 24.08
N ASN A 915 -12.81 -19.38 23.48
CA ASN A 915 -13.24 -18.17 22.77
C ASN A 915 -13.45 -18.41 21.28
N GLY A 916 -13.09 -19.59 20.76
CA GLY A 916 -13.22 -19.95 19.35
C GLY A 916 -11.97 -19.67 18.51
N THR A 917 -10.81 -19.49 19.14
CA THR A 917 -9.53 -19.41 18.42
C THR A 917 -8.97 -20.81 18.24
N VAL A 918 -8.51 -21.12 17.03
CA VAL A 918 -7.76 -22.33 16.75
C VAL A 918 -6.32 -21.94 16.43
N ASN A 919 -5.37 -22.38 17.25
CA ASN A 919 -3.95 -22.11 17.04
C ASN A 919 -3.29 -23.35 16.41
N LEU A 920 -2.72 -23.18 15.21
CA LEU A 920 -1.99 -24.21 14.49
C LEU A 920 -0.48 -23.98 14.61
N PHE A 921 0.23 -25.03 15.01
CA PHE A 921 1.68 -25.12 14.99
C PHE A 921 2.12 -26.10 13.90
N THR A 922 2.92 -25.62 12.94
CA THR A 922 3.48 -26.40 11.82
C THR A 922 4.89 -26.92 12.11
N ASP A 923 5.51 -26.39 13.17
CA ASP A 923 6.82 -26.74 13.69
C ASP A 923 6.80 -26.70 15.22
N TYR A 924 7.69 -27.45 15.87
CA TYR A 924 7.82 -27.46 17.34
C TYR A 924 8.50 -26.21 17.91
N ASN A 925 8.50 -25.10 17.16
CA ASN A 925 9.14 -23.86 17.56
C ASN A 925 8.25 -23.05 18.52
N PHE A 926 6.93 -23.29 18.54
CA PHE A 926 5.92 -22.71 19.46
C PHE A 926 5.99 -21.18 19.70
N SER A 927 6.81 -20.45 18.96
CA SER A 927 7.10 -19.04 19.13
C SER A 927 6.01 -18.14 18.55
N ALA A 928 5.32 -18.62 17.51
CA ALA A 928 4.14 -17.95 16.94
C ALA A 928 3.20 -18.98 16.28
N PRO A 929 1.98 -19.21 16.81
CA PRO A 929 0.98 -20.03 16.12
C PRO A 929 0.36 -19.28 14.94
N ASN A 930 -0.08 -20.04 13.93
CA ASN A 930 -1.05 -19.54 12.98
C ASN A 930 -2.44 -19.53 13.65
N ALA A 931 -2.92 -18.34 14.00
CA ALA A 931 -4.22 -18.17 14.65
C ALA A 931 -5.35 -18.18 13.59
N LEU A 932 -6.07 -19.29 13.52
CA LEU A 932 -7.28 -19.49 12.74
C LEU A 932 -8.46 -18.95 13.53
N THR A 933 -8.92 -17.74 13.16
CA THR A 933 -9.96 -17.02 13.89
C THR A 933 -11.30 -17.02 13.15
N GLY A 934 -12.37 -16.94 13.92
CA GLY A 934 -13.70 -16.60 13.40
C GLY A 934 -14.84 -17.39 14.01
N HIS A 935 -14.59 -18.49 14.73
CA HIS A 935 -15.64 -19.10 15.54
C HIS A 935 -16.09 -18.13 16.63
N MET A 936 -17.38 -18.17 16.99
CA MET A 936 -17.98 -17.27 18.00
C MET A 936 -18.20 -17.95 19.36
N GLY A 937 -17.69 -19.17 19.53
CA GLY A 937 -17.83 -19.96 20.74
C GLY A 937 -16.73 -21.01 20.82
N GLY A 938 -16.57 -21.58 22.01
CA GLY A 938 -15.48 -22.52 22.29
C GLY A 938 -15.48 -23.74 21.37
N ILE A 939 -14.27 -24.18 21.03
CA ILE A 939 -14.04 -25.35 20.18
C ILE A 939 -14.15 -26.62 21.04
N ASP A 940 -15.00 -27.57 20.64
CA ASP A 940 -15.18 -28.83 21.39
C ASP A 940 -14.39 -30.01 20.79
N GLU A 941 -14.14 -30.02 19.47
CA GLU A 941 -13.37 -31.10 18.81
C GLU A 941 -12.57 -30.55 17.63
N LEU A 942 -11.34 -31.05 17.46
CA LEU A 942 -10.47 -30.79 16.32
C LEU A 942 -10.04 -32.12 15.66
N LYS A 943 -10.07 -32.19 14.33
CA LYS A 943 -9.60 -33.36 13.57
C LYS A 943 -8.83 -32.98 12.32
N VAL A 944 -7.63 -33.53 12.16
CA VAL A 944 -6.82 -33.37 10.94
C VAL A 944 -7.10 -34.54 9.99
N SER A 945 -7.33 -34.23 8.71
CA SER A 945 -7.57 -35.23 7.66
C SER A 945 -6.38 -36.18 7.49
N ASP A 946 -6.62 -37.40 7.02
CA ASP A 946 -5.56 -38.42 6.84
C ASP A 946 -4.51 -38.05 5.80
N ASN A 947 -4.82 -37.13 4.88
CA ASN A 947 -3.87 -36.59 3.91
C ASN A 947 -3.15 -35.32 4.40
N GLY A 948 -3.49 -34.81 5.59
CA GLY A 948 -2.92 -33.58 6.16
C GLY A 948 -3.29 -32.29 5.43
N SER A 949 -4.26 -32.31 4.51
CA SER A 949 -4.65 -31.12 3.72
C SER A 949 -5.70 -30.26 4.41
N ALA A 950 -6.45 -30.78 5.38
CA ALA A 950 -7.52 -30.04 6.04
C ALA A 950 -7.63 -30.34 7.53
N LEU A 951 -8.24 -29.38 8.24
CA LEU A 951 -8.58 -29.45 9.65
C LEU A 951 -10.07 -29.17 9.82
N LEU A 952 -10.76 -30.01 10.58
CA LEU A 952 -12.12 -29.75 11.06
C LEU A 952 -12.08 -29.15 12.46
N SER A 953 -12.92 -28.14 12.68
CA SER A 953 -13.22 -27.64 14.02
C SER A 953 -14.72 -27.61 14.26
N ALA A 954 -15.17 -28.27 15.32
CA ALA A 954 -16.54 -28.22 15.82
C ALA A 954 -16.62 -27.28 17.02
N ALA A 955 -17.64 -26.40 17.04
CA ALA A 955 -17.74 -25.37 18.06
C ALA A 955 -19.16 -25.13 18.60
N LYS A 956 -19.21 -24.46 19.76
CA LYS A 956 -20.45 -24.01 20.42
C LYS A 956 -21.16 -22.86 19.70
N ASP A 957 -20.57 -22.33 18.62
CA ASP A 957 -21.27 -21.40 17.72
C ASP A 957 -22.19 -22.10 16.72
N LYS A 958 -22.41 -23.41 16.88
CA LYS A 958 -23.30 -24.26 16.08
C LYS A 958 -22.75 -24.57 14.69
N THR A 959 -21.47 -24.30 14.45
CA THR A 959 -20.84 -24.54 13.15
C THR A 959 -19.73 -25.58 13.23
N VAL A 960 -19.53 -26.25 12.10
CA VAL A 960 -18.29 -26.97 11.80
C VAL A 960 -17.54 -26.17 10.75
N ARG A 961 -16.23 -26.02 10.89
CA ARG A 961 -15.41 -25.36 9.86
C ARG A 961 -14.37 -26.31 9.30
N VAL A 962 -14.14 -26.18 7.99
CA VAL A 962 -13.08 -26.88 7.27
C VAL A 962 -12.01 -25.87 6.92
N TRP A 963 -10.86 -26.00 7.57
CA TRP A 963 -9.68 -25.16 7.32
C TRP A 963 -8.75 -25.87 6.36
N ASN A 964 -8.27 -25.16 5.34
CA ASN A 964 -7.26 -25.67 4.42
C ASN A 964 -5.86 -25.47 5.03
N LEU A 965 -5.13 -26.56 5.25
CA LEU A 965 -3.79 -26.52 5.83
C LEU A 965 -2.69 -26.24 4.79
N SER A 966 -2.97 -26.41 3.49
CA SER A 966 -2.04 -26.06 2.41
C SER A 966 -2.02 -24.56 2.11
N GLU A 967 -3.16 -23.89 2.32
CA GLU A 967 -3.32 -22.44 2.08
C GLU A 967 -4.05 -21.77 3.26
N ILE A 968 -3.34 -21.62 4.37
CA ILE A 968 -3.90 -21.20 5.66
C ILE A 968 -4.47 -19.78 5.70
N THR A 969 -4.12 -18.95 4.70
CA THR A 969 -4.60 -17.57 4.58
C THR A 969 -6.01 -17.49 3.99
N GLN A 970 -6.52 -18.59 3.42
CA GLN A 970 -7.86 -18.62 2.86
C GLN A 970 -8.94 -18.77 3.94
N PRO A 971 -10.13 -18.19 3.72
CA PRO A 971 -11.25 -18.39 4.63
C PRO A 971 -11.65 -19.88 4.68
N PRO A 972 -12.15 -20.37 5.83
CA PRO A 972 -12.63 -21.74 5.94
C PRO A 972 -13.99 -21.90 5.26
N ILE A 973 -14.31 -23.14 4.88
CA ILE A 973 -15.70 -23.52 4.57
C ILE A 973 -16.48 -23.58 5.88
N VAL A 974 -17.62 -22.89 5.95
CA VAL A 974 -18.46 -22.81 7.16
C VAL A 974 -19.72 -23.64 7.00
N LEU A 975 -19.81 -24.73 7.76
CA LEU A 975 -20.95 -25.64 7.77
C LEU A 975 -21.89 -25.29 8.93
N SER A 976 -23.02 -24.64 8.63
CA SER A 976 -23.92 -24.00 9.61
C SER A 976 -25.31 -24.62 9.70
N ASP A 977 -25.46 -25.90 9.35
CA ASP A 977 -26.77 -26.57 9.38
C ASP A 977 -27.27 -26.94 10.78
N HIS A 978 -26.45 -26.88 11.83
CA HIS A 978 -26.90 -27.25 13.17
C HIS A 978 -27.62 -26.10 13.88
N ASP A 979 -28.65 -26.43 14.66
CA ASP A 979 -29.43 -25.44 15.41
C ASP A 979 -28.93 -25.25 16.86
N ASP A 980 -27.97 -26.08 17.28
CA ASP A 980 -27.39 -26.11 18.63
C ASP A 980 -25.88 -26.50 18.59
N TRP A 981 -25.23 -26.58 19.75
CA TRP A 981 -23.78 -26.82 19.89
C TRP A 981 -23.32 -28.09 19.19
N VAL A 982 -22.20 -28.01 18.46
CA VAL A 982 -21.59 -29.18 17.81
C VAL A 982 -20.50 -29.74 18.71
N TRP A 983 -20.69 -30.97 19.18
CA TRP A 983 -19.79 -31.61 20.14
C TRP A 983 -18.62 -32.34 19.50
N SER A 984 -18.85 -32.91 18.33
CA SER A 984 -17.93 -33.85 17.73
C SER A 984 -18.07 -33.80 16.21
N THR A 985 -16.93 -33.91 15.53
CA THR A 985 -16.84 -33.98 14.08
C THR A 985 -15.72 -34.93 13.68
N ASP A 986 -15.85 -35.59 12.53
CA ASP A 986 -14.82 -36.49 12.01
C ASP A 986 -14.91 -36.64 10.48
N PHE A 987 -13.84 -37.13 9.87
CA PHE A 987 -13.79 -37.47 8.44
C PHE A 987 -14.24 -38.91 8.19
N SER A 988 -14.62 -39.23 6.96
CA SER A 988 -14.66 -40.62 6.48
C SER A 988 -13.27 -41.11 6.07
N ALA A 989 -13.06 -42.43 5.99
CA ALA A 989 -11.75 -43.03 5.74
C ALA A 989 -10.98 -42.49 4.51
N ASN A 990 -11.65 -42.11 3.42
CA ASN A 990 -11.01 -41.46 2.26
C ASN A 990 -11.33 -39.96 2.16
N ASN A 991 -11.70 -39.32 3.26
CA ASN A 991 -12.09 -37.90 3.33
C ASN A 991 -13.19 -37.53 2.32
N LYS A 992 -14.15 -38.42 2.04
CA LYS A 992 -15.28 -38.09 1.14
C LYS A 992 -16.40 -37.37 1.88
N TRP A 993 -16.59 -37.69 3.14
CA TRP A 993 -17.66 -37.16 3.97
C TRP A 993 -17.10 -36.51 5.23
N ILE A 994 -17.80 -35.48 5.70
CA ILE A 994 -17.63 -34.87 7.01
C ILE A 994 -18.84 -35.26 7.83
N PHE A 995 -18.60 -35.80 9.02
CA PHE A 995 -19.64 -36.15 9.98
C PHE A 995 -19.65 -35.17 11.15
N SER A 996 -20.82 -34.91 11.72
CA SER A 996 -20.94 -34.09 12.93
C SER A 996 -22.11 -34.53 13.81
N ALA A 997 -21.95 -34.36 15.11
CA ALA A 997 -22.95 -34.64 16.13
C ALA A 997 -23.23 -33.40 16.98
N SER A 998 -24.51 -33.10 17.19
CA SER A 998 -24.99 -31.87 17.82
C SER A 998 -25.81 -32.12 19.09
N GLU A 999 -25.90 -31.09 19.95
CA GLU A 999 -26.71 -31.06 21.17
C GLU A 999 -28.20 -31.30 20.90
N ASP A 1000 -28.68 -30.94 19.71
CA ASP A 1000 -30.06 -31.20 19.27
C ASP A 1000 -30.38 -32.70 19.04
N GLY A 1001 -29.37 -33.59 19.13
CA GLY A 1001 -29.50 -35.03 18.91
C GLY A 1001 -29.47 -35.46 17.45
N LEU A 1002 -29.24 -34.51 16.54
CA LEU A 1002 -29.12 -34.73 15.11
C LEU A 1002 -27.66 -34.95 14.71
N ILE A 1003 -27.52 -35.65 13.59
CA ILE A 1003 -26.25 -35.88 12.92
C ILE A 1003 -26.34 -35.26 11.56
N LYS A 1004 -25.24 -34.66 11.12
CA LYS A 1004 -25.16 -34.07 9.79
C LYS A 1004 -23.93 -34.60 9.05
N VAL A 1005 -24.18 -34.98 7.80
CA VAL A 1005 -23.17 -35.46 6.86
C VAL A 1005 -23.07 -34.45 5.73
N TRP A 1006 -21.85 -34.00 5.43
CA TRP A 1006 -21.56 -33.15 4.28
C TRP A 1006 -20.57 -33.83 3.33
N PRO A 1007 -20.68 -33.60 2.01
CA PRO A 1007 -19.60 -33.94 1.09
C PRO A 1007 -18.38 -33.06 1.37
N TYR A 1008 -17.18 -33.63 1.43
CA TYR A 1008 -15.95 -32.86 1.64
C TYR A 1008 -15.51 -32.09 0.38
N SER A 1009 -15.68 -32.70 -0.80
CA SER A 1009 -15.24 -32.14 -2.09
C SER A 1009 -16.39 -31.53 -2.89
N THR A 1010 -16.11 -30.40 -3.54
CA THR A 1010 -17.00 -29.74 -4.51
C THR A 1010 -17.33 -30.63 -5.71
N GLU A 1011 -16.44 -31.57 -6.07
CA GLU A 1011 -16.66 -32.51 -7.18
C GLU A 1011 -17.86 -33.44 -6.95
N ILE A 1012 -18.03 -33.94 -5.72
CA ILE A 1012 -19.17 -34.81 -5.37
C ILE A 1012 -20.51 -34.08 -5.56
N MET A 1013 -20.52 -32.77 -5.32
CA MET A 1013 -21.71 -31.94 -5.50
C MET A 1013 -21.93 -31.57 -6.96
N GLY A 1014 -20.87 -31.15 -7.67
CA GLY A 1014 -20.94 -30.78 -9.08
C GLY A 1014 -21.38 -31.92 -9.99
N ASP A 1015 -20.93 -33.15 -9.72
CA ASP A 1015 -21.33 -34.34 -10.49
C ASP A 1015 -22.83 -34.68 -10.32
N LYS A 1016 -23.43 -34.27 -9.19
CA LYS A 1016 -24.83 -34.58 -8.88
C LYS A 1016 -25.77 -33.45 -9.27
N LEU A 1017 -25.35 -32.20 -9.14
CA LEU A 1017 -26.20 -31.03 -9.35
C LEU A 1017 -26.78 -30.98 -10.77
N CYS A 1018 -26.00 -31.37 -11.80
CA CYS A 1018 -26.53 -31.45 -13.17
C CYS A 1018 -27.70 -32.42 -13.34
N ASN A 1019 -27.87 -33.42 -12.47
CA ASN A 1019 -29.00 -34.37 -12.55
C ASN A 1019 -30.30 -33.78 -11.96
N GLU A 1020 -30.20 -32.75 -11.12
CA GLU A 1020 -31.34 -32.02 -10.53
C GLU A 1020 -31.82 -30.87 -11.43
N LEU A 1021 -30.99 -30.48 -12.40
CA LEU A 1021 -31.29 -29.43 -13.36
C LEU A 1021 -32.05 -29.98 -14.56
N ASN A 1022 -33.03 -29.21 -15.05
CA ASN A 1022 -33.86 -29.62 -16.19
C ASN A 1022 -33.55 -28.85 -17.48
N ARG A 1023 -32.66 -27.84 -17.40
CA ARG A 1023 -32.36 -26.92 -18.51
C ARG A 1023 -30.97 -26.32 -18.40
N ASN A 1024 -30.43 -25.76 -19.49
CA ASN A 1024 -29.25 -24.88 -19.47
C ASN A 1024 -29.65 -23.39 -19.36
N MET A 1025 -28.66 -22.52 -19.07
CA MET A 1025 -28.86 -21.07 -19.11
C MET A 1025 -29.29 -20.58 -20.50
N SER A 1026 -30.20 -19.64 -20.57
CA SER A 1026 -30.51 -18.89 -21.80
C SER A 1026 -29.37 -17.93 -22.17
N GLN A 1027 -29.39 -17.39 -23.39
CA GLN A 1027 -28.39 -16.40 -23.80
C GLN A 1027 -28.49 -15.09 -23.01
N THR A 1028 -29.71 -14.71 -22.64
CA THR A 1028 -29.95 -13.52 -21.81
C THR A 1028 -29.43 -13.70 -20.38
N GLU A 1029 -29.65 -14.88 -19.78
CA GLU A 1029 -29.08 -15.21 -18.46
C GLU A 1029 -27.55 -15.23 -18.51
N TRP A 1030 -26.96 -15.88 -19.52
CA TRP A 1030 -25.51 -15.90 -19.72
C TRP A 1030 -24.91 -14.49 -19.79
N ALA A 1031 -25.47 -13.64 -20.64
CA ALA A 1031 -25.01 -12.26 -20.80
C ALA A 1031 -25.16 -11.43 -19.51
N THR A 1032 -26.17 -11.72 -18.69
CA THR A 1032 -26.47 -10.99 -17.44
C THR A 1032 -25.55 -11.37 -16.29
N TYR A 1033 -25.24 -12.66 -16.15
CA TYR A 1033 -24.52 -13.17 -14.98
C TYR A 1033 -23.04 -13.45 -15.24
N ILE A 1034 -22.65 -13.80 -16.46
CA ILE A 1034 -21.28 -14.18 -16.83
C ILE A 1034 -20.64 -13.06 -17.65
N GLY A 1035 -21.36 -12.57 -18.65
CA GLY A 1035 -20.91 -11.46 -19.50
C GLY A 1035 -21.23 -11.72 -20.96
N SER A 1036 -21.61 -10.65 -21.68
CA SER A 1036 -21.93 -10.73 -23.11
C SER A 1036 -20.70 -10.84 -24.02
N ASP A 1037 -19.51 -10.59 -23.47
CA ASP A 1037 -18.23 -10.64 -24.18
C ASP A 1037 -17.55 -12.00 -24.10
N LEU A 1038 -18.14 -12.96 -23.37
CA LEU A 1038 -17.69 -14.34 -23.27
C LEU A 1038 -18.57 -15.26 -24.12
N ASP A 1039 -17.95 -16.18 -24.85
CA ASP A 1039 -18.65 -17.16 -25.66
C ASP A 1039 -19.55 -18.04 -24.78
N TYR A 1040 -20.80 -18.22 -25.22
CA TYR A 1040 -21.76 -19.06 -24.53
C TYR A 1040 -21.29 -20.52 -24.53
N GLU A 1041 -21.21 -21.13 -23.34
CA GLU A 1041 -21.02 -22.57 -23.16
C GLU A 1041 -22.20 -23.19 -22.40
N LYS A 1042 -22.46 -24.49 -22.66
CA LYS A 1042 -23.46 -25.25 -21.92
C LYS A 1042 -22.92 -25.54 -20.52
N THR A 1043 -23.70 -25.22 -19.50
CA THR A 1043 -23.36 -25.50 -18.10
C THR A 1043 -23.38 -27.00 -17.79
N CYS A 1044 -24.38 -27.73 -18.29
CA CYS A 1044 -24.46 -29.19 -18.23
C CYS A 1044 -24.56 -29.75 -19.64
N GLU A 1045 -23.61 -30.60 -20.03
CA GLU A 1045 -23.54 -31.15 -21.39
C GLU A 1045 -24.76 -32.01 -21.76
N ASN A 1046 -25.32 -32.71 -20.77
CA ASN A 1046 -26.44 -33.64 -20.93
C ASN A 1046 -27.80 -32.95 -21.10
N LEU A 1047 -27.89 -31.62 -20.98
CA LEU A 1047 -29.13 -30.86 -21.06
C LEU A 1047 -29.23 -30.08 -22.38
N GLU A 1048 -30.46 -29.90 -22.87
CA GLU A 1048 -30.73 -29.11 -24.07
C GLU A 1048 -30.54 -27.60 -23.80
N LYS A 1049 -30.20 -26.84 -24.84
CA LYS A 1049 -30.05 -25.38 -24.77
C LYS A 1049 -31.44 -24.75 -24.84
N LEU A 1050 -31.74 -23.81 -23.92
CA LEU A 1050 -32.91 -22.95 -24.12
C LEU A 1050 -32.65 -21.96 -25.25
N THR A 1051 -33.50 -22.01 -26.27
CA THR A 1051 -33.65 -20.94 -27.25
C THR A 1051 -34.69 -19.95 -26.74
N ASP A 1052 -34.42 -18.65 -26.82
CA ASP A 1052 -35.27 -17.55 -26.32
C ASP A 1052 -36.69 -17.49 -26.94
N ALA A 1053 -37.07 -18.45 -27.80
CA ALA A 1053 -38.39 -18.57 -28.42
C ALA A 1053 -39.43 -19.32 -27.57
N SER A 1054 -39.09 -19.76 -26.34
CA SER A 1054 -39.99 -20.51 -25.45
C SER A 1054 -40.28 -19.84 -24.10
N GLN A 1055 -40.06 -18.53 -23.98
CA GLN A 1055 -40.68 -17.66 -22.97
C GLN A 1055 -41.85 -16.90 -23.61
#